data_AF-A0A8H6QTP4-F1
#
_entry.id   AF-A0A8H6QTP4-F1
#
_cell.length_a   1.000
_cell.length_b   1.000
_cell.length_c   1.000
_cell.angle_alpha   90.00
_cell.angle_beta   90.00
_cell.angle_gamma   90.00
#
_symmetry.space_group_name_H-M   'P 1'
#
loop_
_entity.id
_entity.type
_entity.pdbx_description
1 polymer ?
#
loop_
_entity_poly.entity_id
_entity_poly.type
_entity_poly.pdbx_seq_one_letter_code
_entity_poly.pdbx_strand_id
1 'polypeptide(L)'
;MSRKDDAKGHDGQVAVNIDDFTRTRESRPPKTGGGFGVPRPPTPAHAHADRRVLVSLSNLQAAVSDLTRAYINHTNTVLNPSLSTLDLGHATNITAALLENGLLGARSSSPGAKSEVGEKKKRKRAPPDPNAPKRALTPYFLYMQHNRPLIAQELGPSARPKDVSDEGTRRWAEMPEAQKEVWKKLYADNLAVYKEKVKAYKAGKPWTEDDSTKAASQLQQDIAGASASGGEESEEEQEEEAEEESEESSPEPVKEPTPPRSNKRRRSEVKTPSKKNESPEKKKRTSARKGNEKDKEEEPPVSTRKAAGADANAKRTKKKRKSEGLATDATSTTESPLTILHSQLDKLVISQLGFLAQRRLARGVRLNHAEAAALISSNLQELIRDGHYSVADLMSIGKTMLGRRHVLPSVVHTLVELQVEGTFPTGTYLVTVHHPISSDDGDLEKALYGSFLPIPPADTFPDPDPDDYLQEKMPGAVLPLKSERITLNDGRKRIRLKVMSKGDRPIQVGSHYHFIETNPQLHFDRLRAYGYRLDIPAGTSVRFEPGDTKTVTLVEIAGNRIIKGGNFIASGKVDISRAEEIMQRLQVEGFAHVPEPAPTADSALIAPFTMDREAYARMFGPTTGDLVRLGLTNLWVRVEKDCTVYGDECAFGGGKTLREGMGQSSERSEAECLDTVITNALIIDWSGIYKADIGIKNGLISAIGKAGNPDMMDGVHPDMIVGSSTDVIAGENKIVTAGGFDTHIHFICPQQVDEALASGITTFLGGGTGPSTGTNATTCTPGPTHMRQMIQACDSLPINVGITGKGNDCGGKSIEEQIRAGAAGLKLHEDWGSTPAAIDTCLDVCDKFDVQCMIHTDTLNESGFVEQTVKSFKNRTIHTYHTEGAGGGHAPDIISVVEHPNVLPSSTNPTRPFTMNTLDEHLDMLMVCHHLSKNIPEDVAFAESRIRAETIAAEDVLHDLGAISMMSSDSQAMGRCGEVILRTWNTAHKNKAQRGPLKEDEGTGADNFRVKRYISKYTINPAIAQGMSHLIGSVEVGKLADLVIWYPSTFGTKPAQILKSGMIVASQMGDPNGSIPTIQPVIMRRQFGAFVPSTSIMWVSQASIDDGIVQSYGLKKRVEAVRNCRNVGKKDMKFNDVMPKMRVDPESYVVEADGVLCEAEPADVLPLTQDYFVY
;
A
#
# COMPACT_ATOMS: atom_id res chain seq x y z
N MET A 1 -2.86 60.41 1.89
CA MET A 1 -2.44 61.71 1.28
C MET A 1 -1.05 62.08 1.80
N SER A 2 -0.27 62.87 1.04
CA SER A 2 0.98 63.60 1.40
C SER A 2 1.92 62.99 2.46
N ARG A 3 3.08 62.40 2.13
CA ARG A 3 4.37 62.97 1.62
C ARG A 3 5.20 63.77 2.64
N LYS A 4 6.50 63.39 2.74
CA LYS A 4 7.72 64.19 3.01
C LYS A 4 7.97 64.67 4.47
N ASP A 5 9.21 64.84 4.97
CA ASP A 5 10.57 64.78 4.38
C ASP A 5 11.65 64.17 5.34
N ASP A 6 12.93 64.06 4.90
CA ASP A 6 14.03 63.25 5.47
C ASP A 6 14.81 63.77 6.71
N ALA A 7 15.52 62.88 7.44
CA ALA A 7 16.83 63.15 8.06
C ALA A 7 17.65 61.90 8.56
N LYS A 8 18.68 61.48 7.78
CA LYS A 8 20.02 60.92 8.15
C LYS A 8 20.20 59.81 9.23
N GLY A 9 20.96 58.73 8.91
CA GLY A 9 21.39 57.74 9.92
C GLY A 9 22.40 56.62 9.53
N HIS A 10 23.57 56.96 8.95
CA HIS A 10 24.72 56.06 8.67
C HIS A 10 24.59 54.94 7.60
N ASP A 11 25.76 54.53 7.09
CA ASP A 11 26.00 53.74 5.87
C ASP A 11 26.97 52.58 6.16
N GLY A 12 27.01 51.54 5.32
CA GLY A 12 27.90 50.39 5.55
C GLY A 12 27.78 49.18 4.61
N GLN A 13 27.67 49.38 3.30
CA GLN A 13 27.64 48.26 2.33
C GLN A 13 29.03 47.63 2.10
N VAL A 14 29.04 46.32 1.82
CA VAL A 14 30.19 45.61 1.22
C VAL A 14 29.85 45.29 -0.23
N ALA A 15 30.74 45.66 -1.15
CA ALA A 15 30.61 45.34 -2.57
C ALA A 15 31.63 44.29 -2.99
N VAL A 16 31.24 43.42 -3.93
CA VAL A 16 32.10 42.49 -4.65
C VAL A 16 32.23 43.01 -6.08
N ASN A 17 33.42 42.87 -6.69
CA ASN A 17 33.54 42.94 -8.14
C ASN A 17 34.51 41.86 -8.65
N ILE A 18 34.29 41.45 -9.90
CA ILE A 18 35.07 40.45 -10.62
C ILE A 18 35.80 41.16 -11.76
N ASP A 19 37.12 41.01 -11.83
CA ASP A 19 37.89 40.93 -13.08
C ASP A 19 39.38 40.80 -12.76
N ASP A 20 40.00 39.67 -13.15
CA ASP A 20 41.26 39.73 -13.89
C ASP A 20 41.53 38.40 -14.61
N PHE A 21 42.11 38.46 -15.82
CA PHE A 21 42.25 37.29 -16.71
C PHE A 21 43.60 37.31 -17.45
N THR A 22 44.12 36.11 -17.77
CA THR A 22 45.23 35.81 -18.70
C THR A 22 46.71 35.73 -18.20
N ARG A 23 47.39 34.71 -18.78
CA ARG A 23 48.73 34.71 -19.44
C ARG A 23 50.05 34.28 -18.75
N THR A 24 50.41 33.03 -19.08
CA THR A 24 51.69 32.56 -19.72
C THR A 24 53.00 32.29 -18.97
N ARG A 25 53.37 30.98 -18.98
CA ARG A 25 54.64 30.30 -19.35
C ARG A 25 56.02 30.70 -18.75
N GLU A 26 56.66 29.67 -18.18
CA GLU A 26 58.10 29.29 -18.27
C GLU A 26 59.22 30.17 -17.69
N SER A 27 59.96 29.66 -16.68
CA SER A 27 61.41 29.31 -16.84
C SER A 27 62.10 28.67 -15.59
N ARG A 28 62.43 27.37 -15.67
CA ARG A 28 63.61 26.60 -15.16
C ARG A 28 64.18 26.74 -13.69
N PRO A 29 65.04 25.79 -13.22
CA PRO A 29 65.38 25.55 -11.79
C PRO A 29 66.91 25.71 -11.50
N PRO A 30 67.59 25.10 -10.48
CA PRO A 30 67.18 24.34 -9.27
C PRO A 30 67.93 24.75 -7.95
N LYS A 31 67.81 23.89 -6.90
CA LYS A 31 68.65 23.69 -5.65
C LYS A 31 67.89 23.95 -4.33
N THR A 32 68.05 23.21 -3.22
CA THR A 32 68.68 21.88 -2.93
C THR A 32 68.22 21.37 -1.55
N GLY A 33 68.06 20.04 -1.37
CA GLY A 33 68.11 19.36 -0.07
C GLY A 33 66.78 18.94 0.56
N GLY A 34 66.75 17.75 1.19
CA GLY A 34 65.58 17.17 1.87
C GLY A 34 65.08 15.88 1.23
N GLY A 35 65.61 14.72 1.64
CA GLY A 35 65.27 13.41 1.07
C GLY A 35 64.01 12.76 1.67
N PHE A 36 63.34 11.90 0.89
CA PHE A 36 62.15 11.15 1.29
C PHE A 36 62.47 9.97 2.23
N GLY A 37 61.50 9.62 3.10
CA GLY A 37 61.48 8.37 3.86
C GLY A 37 60.32 7.47 3.44
N VAL A 38 60.59 6.17 3.29
CA VAL A 38 59.65 5.11 2.88
C VAL A 38 59.05 4.43 4.14
N PRO A 39 57.79 3.95 4.14
CA PRO A 39 57.05 3.66 5.39
C PRO A 39 57.46 2.35 6.10
N ARG A 40 57.02 2.21 7.36
CA ARG A 40 57.26 1.03 8.22
C ARG A 40 56.11 0.00 8.17
N PRO A 41 56.35 -1.29 8.47
CA PRO A 41 55.33 -2.34 8.47
C PRO A 41 54.37 -2.27 9.68
N PRO A 42 53.20 -2.94 9.62
CA PRO A 42 52.22 -2.97 10.71
C PRO A 42 52.65 -3.87 11.89
N THR A 43 52.23 -3.49 13.10
CA THR A 43 52.47 -4.24 14.34
C THR A 43 51.53 -5.44 14.53
N PRO A 44 51.94 -6.50 15.24
CA PRO A 44 51.16 -7.75 15.40
C PRO A 44 49.99 -7.64 16.40
N ALA A 45 49.04 -6.74 16.13
CA ALA A 45 47.78 -6.63 16.86
C ALA A 45 46.61 -7.37 16.15
N HIS A 46 46.68 -7.53 14.81
CA HIS A 46 45.57 -8.01 14.00
C HIS A 46 45.33 -9.54 14.06
N ALA A 47 46.39 -10.36 14.18
CA ALA A 47 46.28 -11.82 14.14
C ALA A 47 45.41 -12.45 15.26
N HIS A 48 45.13 -11.71 16.34
CA HIS A 48 44.20 -12.13 17.39
C HIS A 48 42.75 -11.67 17.19
N ALA A 49 42.50 -10.71 16.30
CA ALA A 49 41.15 -10.31 15.89
C ALA A 49 40.55 -11.36 14.95
N ASP A 50 41.25 -11.73 13.88
CA ASP A 50 40.75 -12.66 12.87
C ASP A 50 40.43 -14.04 13.45
N ARG A 51 41.24 -14.53 14.39
CA ARG A 51 40.98 -15.81 15.07
C ARG A 51 39.76 -15.76 16.01
N ARG A 52 39.39 -14.58 16.52
CA ARG A 52 38.10 -14.40 17.23
C ARG A 52 36.94 -14.30 16.25
N VAL A 53 37.09 -13.56 15.14
CA VAL A 53 36.06 -13.45 14.10
C VAL A 53 35.74 -14.82 13.49
N LEU A 54 36.75 -15.62 13.15
CA LEU A 54 36.58 -16.99 12.64
C LEU A 54 35.85 -17.91 13.63
N VAL A 55 36.20 -17.86 14.94
CA VAL A 55 35.49 -18.64 15.97
C VAL A 55 34.07 -18.13 16.20
N SER A 56 33.83 -16.82 16.12
CA SER A 56 32.48 -16.25 16.18
C SER A 56 31.64 -16.67 14.96
N LEU A 57 32.22 -16.70 13.76
CA LEU A 57 31.57 -17.17 12.54
C LEU A 57 31.29 -18.68 12.58
N SER A 58 32.21 -19.52 13.06
CA SER A 58 31.96 -20.97 13.21
C SER A 58 30.86 -21.23 14.25
N ASN A 59 30.82 -20.46 15.34
CA ASN A 59 29.78 -20.58 16.36
C ASN A 59 28.41 -20.09 15.82
N LEU A 60 28.39 -19.03 15.00
CA LEU A 60 27.19 -18.54 14.34
C LEU A 60 26.67 -19.57 13.31
N GLN A 61 27.58 -20.17 12.52
CA GLN A 61 27.24 -21.19 11.53
C GLN A 61 26.72 -22.48 12.20
N ALA A 62 27.30 -22.88 13.34
CA ALA A 62 26.77 -23.97 14.16
C ALA A 62 25.36 -23.63 14.70
N ALA A 63 25.17 -22.45 15.29
CA ALA A 63 23.87 -22.02 15.82
C ALA A 63 22.78 -21.93 14.72
N VAL A 64 23.13 -21.45 13.52
CA VAL A 64 22.23 -21.44 12.36
C VAL A 64 21.92 -22.86 11.88
N SER A 65 22.91 -23.76 11.86
CA SER A 65 22.70 -25.18 11.53
C SER A 65 21.75 -25.86 12.53
N ASP A 66 21.97 -25.65 13.83
CA ASP A 66 21.14 -26.22 14.89
C ASP A 66 19.72 -25.64 14.88
N LEU A 67 19.56 -24.33 14.66
CA LEU A 67 18.25 -23.68 14.52
C LEU A 67 17.51 -24.19 13.26
N THR A 68 18.21 -24.34 12.14
CA THR A 68 17.64 -24.89 10.89
C THR A 68 17.21 -26.34 11.10
N ARG A 69 18.01 -27.14 11.81
CA ARG A 69 17.69 -28.54 12.13
C ARG A 69 16.52 -28.65 13.11
N ALA A 70 16.43 -27.76 14.10
CA ALA A 70 15.29 -27.67 15.00
C ALA A 70 14.01 -27.25 14.25
N TYR A 71 14.09 -26.29 13.33
CA TYR A 71 12.98 -25.86 12.49
C TYR A 71 12.50 -26.96 11.54
N ILE A 72 13.42 -27.67 10.87
CA ILE A 72 13.09 -28.83 10.02
C ILE A 72 12.44 -29.94 10.86
N ASN A 73 12.98 -30.27 12.04
CA ASN A 73 12.39 -31.29 12.92
C ASN A 73 11.00 -30.89 13.41
N HIS A 74 10.78 -29.62 13.80
CA HIS A 74 9.47 -29.11 14.18
C HIS A 74 8.49 -29.16 13.01
N THR A 75 8.89 -28.70 11.83
CA THR A 75 8.10 -28.72 10.59
C THR A 75 7.71 -30.15 10.22
N ASN A 76 8.64 -31.11 10.26
CA ASN A 76 8.36 -32.52 10.00
C ASN A 76 7.41 -33.13 11.05
N THR A 77 7.50 -32.70 12.31
CA THR A 77 6.58 -33.14 13.39
C THR A 77 5.16 -32.61 13.17
N VAL A 78 5.01 -31.40 12.62
CA VAL A 78 3.71 -30.81 12.26
C VAL A 78 3.13 -31.44 10.98
N LEU A 79 3.98 -31.76 9.99
CA LEU A 79 3.55 -32.29 8.68
C LEU A 79 3.31 -33.80 8.64
N ASN A 80 3.84 -34.60 9.59
CA ASN A 80 3.62 -36.06 9.62
C ASN A 80 3.46 -36.62 11.05
N PRO A 81 2.24 -36.57 11.63
CA PRO A 81 2.00 -37.04 13.01
C PRO A 81 2.14 -38.55 13.25
N SER A 82 2.29 -39.37 12.20
CA SER A 82 2.15 -40.83 12.24
C SER A 82 3.45 -41.64 12.45
N LEU A 83 4.62 -40.99 12.50
CA LEU A 83 5.93 -41.65 12.64
C LEU A 83 6.63 -41.28 13.96
N SER A 84 6.13 -41.83 15.07
CA SER A 84 6.60 -41.53 16.42
C SER A 84 7.71 -42.47 16.92
N THR A 85 8.98 -42.06 16.80
CA THR A 85 10.09 -42.58 17.63
C THR A 85 10.94 -41.43 18.15
N LEU A 86 10.58 -40.89 19.32
CA LEU A 86 11.35 -39.86 20.02
C LEU A 86 12.52 -40.48 20.80
N ASP A 87 13.76 -40.22 20.38
CA ASP A 87 14.94 -40.34 21.24
C ASP A 87 15.05 -39.08 22.11
N LEU A 88 14.95 -39.26 23.43
CA LEU A 88 14.90 -38.16 24.40
C LEU A 88 16.30 -37.65 24.82
N GLY A 89 17.39 -38.15 24.23
CA GLY A 89 18.75 -37.86 24.65
C GLY A 89 19.22 -36.39 24.53
N HIS A 90 18.56 -35.56 23.72
CA HIS A 90 19.05 -34.20 23.40
C HIS A 90 18.43 -33.05 24.22
N ALA A 91 17.32 -33.27 24.94
CA ALA A 91 16.62 -32.21 25.67
C ALA A 91 17.36 -31.70 26.92
N THR A 92 18.36 -32.45 27.41
CA THR A 92 19.13 -32.15 28.63
C THR A 92 20.19 -31.08 28.44
N ASN A 93 20.86 -31.05 27.27
CA ASN A 93 22.03 -30.18 27.03
C ASN A 93 21.67 -28.69 26.95
N ILE A 94 20.50 -28.33 26.39
CA ILE A 94 20.07 -26.93 26.25
C ILE A 94 19.90 -26.28 27.64
N THR A 95 19.29 -27.00 28.57
CA THR A 95 19.04 -26.52 29.95
C THR A 95 20.36 -26.32 30.71
N ALA A 96 21.36 -27.17 30.48
CA ALA A 96 22.70 -27.02 31.06
C ALA A 96 23.44 -25.80 30.50
N ALA A 97 23.46 -25.64 29.17
CA ALA A 97 24.14 -24.52 28.50
C ALA A 97 23.58 -23.14 28.90
N LEU A 98 22.26 -23.03 29.16
CA LEU A 98 21.64 -21.80 29.64
C LEU A 98 21.94 -21.47 31.11
N LEU A 99 22.27 -22.48 31.93
CA LEU A 99 22.74 -22.30 33.31
C LEU A 99 24.22 -21.92 33.38
N GLU A 100 25.10 -22.57 32.60
CA GLU A 100 26.54 -22.23 32.57
C GLU A 100 26.81 -20.82 32.05
N ASN A 101 26.04 -20.35 31.06
CA ASN A 101 26.19 -19.00 30.50
C ASN A 101 25.46 -17.89 31.29
N GLY A 102 24.85 -18.21 32.44
CA GLY A 102 24.31 -17.22 33.38
C GLY A 102 23.08 -16.42 32.90
N LEU A 103 22.41 -16.84 31.82
CA LEU A 103 21.23 -16.15 31.27
C LEU A 103 19.94 -16.42 32.07
N LEU A 104 19.96 -17.32 33.05
CA LEU A 104 18.85 -17.58 33.96
C LEU A 104 19.17 -17.13 35.40
N GLY A 105 18.63 -15.97 35.78
CA GLY A 105 18.77 -15.42 37.14
C GLY A 105 17.87 -16.14 38.15
N ALA A 106 18.44 -16.66 39.24
CA ALA A 106 17.70 -17.33 40.30
C ALA A 106 16.85 -16.35 41.13
N ARG A 107 15.52 -16.53 41.14
CA ARG A 107 14.62 -15.81 42.07
C ARG A 107 14.73 -16.41 43.49
N SER A 108 15.05 -15.56 44.45
CA SER A 108 14.90 -15.81 45.88
C SER A 108 13.41 -15.77 46.30
N SER A 109 13.11 -16.16 47.55
CA SER A 109 11.76 -16.10 48.10
C SER A 109 11.76 -15.85 49.61
N SER A 110 10.57 -15.53 50.15
CA SER A 110 10.22 -15.40 51.58
C SER A 110 10.66 -14.10 52.27
N PRO A 111 9.99 -13.68 53.38
CA PRO A 111 8.84 -14.31 54.06
C PRO A 111 7.52 -13.52 53.95
N GLY A 112 6.39 -14.16 54.31
CA GLY A 112 5.05 -13.57 54.29
C GLY A 112 4.51 -13.16 55.68
N ALA A 113 3.29 -12.61 55.70
CA ALA A 113 2.54 -12.24 56.90
C ALA A 113 1.23 -13.06 57.04
N LYS A 114 0.63 -13.09 58.24
CA LYS A 114 -0.56 -13.88 58.58
C LYS A 114 -1.83 -13.03 58.58
N SER A 115 -2.96 -13.58 58.10
CA SER A 115 -4.29 -13.31 58.68
C SER A 115 -5.28 -14.44 58.37
N GLU A 116 -5.84 -15.03 59.42
CA GLU A 116 -7.27 -15.34 59.68
C GLU A 116 -8.18 -16.01 58.62
N VAL A 117 -8.97 -16.98 59.11
CA VAL A 117 -10.01 -17.69 58.35
C VAL A 117 -11.36 -17.00 58.55
N GLY A 118 -11.84 -16.30 57.52
CA GLY A 118 -13.22 -15.77 57.47
C GLY A 118 -14.15 -16.68 56.68
N GLU A 119 -15.30 -17.05 57.25
CA GLU A 119 -16.33 -17.82 56.54
C GLU A 119 -16.93 -17.03 55.37
N LYS A 120 -17.06 -17.64 54.19
CA LYS A 120 -17.88 -17.10 53.08
C LYS A 120 -19.07 -18.00 52.79
N LYS A 121 -20.27 -17.49 53.07
CA LYS A 121 -21.57 -18.12 52.76
C LYS A 121 -21.72 -18.32 51.24
N LYS A 122 -22.15 -19.51 50.80
CA LYS A 122 -22.62 -19.72 49.43
C LYS A 122 -23.96 -18.99 49.22
N ARG A 123 -24.05 -18.09 48.24
CA ARG A 123 -25.35 -17.70 47.65
C ARG A 123 -25.99 -18.94 47.01
N LYS A 124 -27.29 -19.15 47.22
CA LYS A 124 -28.06 -20.17 46.49
C LYS A 124 -28.38 -19.64 45.08
N ARG A 125 -28.39 -20.53 44.07
CA ARG A 125 -29.10 -20.26 42.81
C ARG A 125 -30.61 -20.23 43.08
N ALA A 126 -31.36 -19.47 42.29
CA ALA A 126 -32.82 -19.56 42.29
C ALA A 126 -33.26 -20.97 41.85
N PRO A 127 -34.40 -21.49 42.35
CA PRO A 127 -35.01 -22.68 41.77
C PRO A 127 -35.52 -22.38 40.35
N PRO A 128 -35.48 -23.34 39.41
CA PRO A 128 -36.13 -23.19 38.11
C PRO A 128 -37.66 -23.13 38.29
N ASP A 129 -38.36 -22.44 37.39
CA ASP A 129 -39.82 -22.38 37.37
C ASP A 129 -40.41 -23.79 37.16
N PRO A 130 -41.27 -24.30 38.07
CA PRO A 130 -41.97 -25.57 37.90
C PRO A 130 -42.83 -25.66 36.64
N ASN A 131 -43.33 -24.52 36.14
CA ASN A 131 -44.25 -24.44 35.02
C ASN A 131 -43.56 -24.31 33.65
N ALA A 132 -42.24 -24.10 33.62
CA ALA A 132 -41.49 -24.00 32.38
C ALA A 132 -41.45 -25.34 31.63
N PRO A 133 -41.84 -25.40 30.34
CA PRO A 133 -41.80 -26.64 29.57
C PRO A 133 -40.40 -27.28 29.55
N LYS A 134 -40.36 -28.61 29.71
CA LYS A 134 -39.12 -29.40 29.63
C LYS A 134 -38.71 -29.56 28.16
N ARG A 135 -37.44 -29.29 27.84
CA ARG A 135 -36.86 -29.45 26.49
C ARG A 135 -37.00 -30.89 25.98
N ALA A 136 -37.26 -31.03 24.68
CA ALA A 136 -37.29 -32.33 24.01
C ALA A 136 -35.95 -33.08 24.15
N LEU A 137 -36.00 -34.40 24.29
CA LEU A 137 -34.82 -35.26 24.37
C LEU A 137 -34.25 -35.51 22.97
N THR A 138 -32.95 -35.24 22.78
CA THR A 138 -32.26 -35.49 21.48
C THR A 138 -32.35 -36.97 21.06
N PRO A 139 -32.25 -37.33 19.76
CA PRO A 139 -32.53 -38.68 19.25
C PRO A 139 -31.89 -39.83 20.05
N TYR A 140 -30.60 -39.73 20.38
CA TYR A 140 -29.87 -40.70 21.22
C TYR A 140 -30.51 -40.92 22.60
N PHE A 141 -31.06 -39.88 23.24
CA PHE A 141 -31.72 -40.02 24.54
C PHE A 141 -33.12 -40.64 24.43
N LEU A 142 -33.84 -40.44 23.32
CA LEU A 142 -35.09 -41.18 23.03
C LEU A 142 -34.78 -42.67 22.81
N TYR A 143 -33.78 -42.97 21.97
CA TYR A 143 -33.25 -44.32 21.76
C TYR A 143 -32.84 -44.98 23.09
N MET A 144 -32.08 -44.28 23.94
CA MET A 144 -31.67 -44.80 25.25
C MET A 144 -32.85 -44.94 26.22
N GLN A 145 -33.87 -44.09 26.16
CA GLN A 145 -35.07 -44.23 26.99
C GLN A 145 -35.84 -45.51 26.63
N HIS A 146 -35.96 -45.85 25.34
CA HIS A 146 -36.63 -47.06 24.87
C HIS A 146 -35.80 -48.33 25.07
N ASN A 147 -34.50 -48.29 24.74
CA ASN A 147 -33.68 -49.51 24.61
C ASN A 147 -32.83 -49.84 25.85
N ARG A 148 -32.66 -48.93 26.81
CA ARG A 148 -31.95 -49.23 28.07
C ARG A 148 -32.55 -50.39 28.87
N PRO A 149 -33.88 -50.59 28.96
CA PRO A 149 -34.46 -51.79 29.58
C PRO A 149 -34.09 -53.08 28.84
N LEU A 150 -34.15 -53.08 27.50
CA LEU A 150 -33.81 -54.24 26.66
C LEU A 150 -32.33 -54.60 26.80
N ILE A 151 -31.43 -53.62 26.69
CA ILE A 151 -29.99 -53.80 26.86
C ILE A 151 -29.66 -54.27 28.30
N ALA A 152 -30.38 -53.80 29.33
CA ALA A 152 -30.23 -54.30 30.70
C ALA A 152 -30.72 -55.74 30.87
N GLN A 153 -31.74 -56.16 30.12
CA GLN A 153 -32.26 -57.52 30.12
C GLN A 153 -31.31 -58.48 29.39
N GLU A 154 -30.75 -58.07 28.24
CA GLU A 154 -29.75 -58.82 27.47
C GLU A 154 -28.42 -58.99 28.22
N LEU A 155 -27.93 -57.93 28.88
CA LEU A 155 -26.71 -57.99 29.71
C LEU A 155 -26.92 -58.71 31.06
N GLY A 156 -28.16 -59.08 31.37
CA GLY A 156 -28.54 -59.86 32.55
C GLY A 156 -28.67 -59.04 33.85
N PRO A 157 -29.32 -59.62 34.89
CA PRO A 157 -29.73 -58.90 36.11
C PRO A 157 -28.58 -58.43 37.03
N SER A 158 -27.33 -58.69 36.67
CA SER A 158 -26.12 -58.22 37.36
C SER A 158 -25.43 -57.03 36.65
N ALA A 159 -25.90 -56.62 35.47
CA ALA A 159 -25.35 -55.50 34.71
C ALA A 159 -25.52 -54.17 35.48
N ARG A 160 -24.45 -53.37 35.59
CA ARG A 160 -24.51 -52.09 36.31
C ARG A 160 -25.10 -51.01 35.40
N PRO A 161 -25.78 -49.97 35.93
CA PRO A 161 -26.38 -48.91 35.10
C PRO A 161 -25.44 -48.13 34.18
N LYS A 162 -24.11 -48.24 34.38
CA LYS A 162 -23.09 -47.74 33.45
C LYS A 162 -22.84 -48.71 32.30
N ASP A 163 -22.72 -50.01 32.55
CA ASP A 163 -22.41 -51.02 31.52
C ASP A 163 -23.49 -51.03 30.42
N VAL A 164 -24.77 -50.91 30.84
CA VAL A 164 -25.93 -50.73 29.96
C VAL A 164 -25.86 -49.41 29.17
N SER A 165 -25.26 -48.36 29.73
CA SER A 165 -25.11 -47.06 29.07
C SER A 165 -23.96 -47.05 28.06
N ASP A 166 -22.85 -47.73 28.40
CA ASP A 166 -21.70 -47.87 27.52
C ASP A 166 -22.08 -48.72 26.28
N GLU A 167 -22.77 -49.85 26.48
CA GLU A 167 -23.26 -50.70 25.37
C GLU A 167 -24.33 -50.01 24.51
N GLY A 168 -25.27 -49.27 25.11
CA GLY A 168 -26.23 -48.47 24.34
C GLY A 168 -25.57 -47.35 23.52
N THR A 169 -24.44 -46.81 23.98
CA THR A 169 -23.64 -45.85 23.21
C THR A 169 -22.97 -46.53 22.01
N ARG A 170 -22.42 -47.73 22.20
CA ARG A 170 -21.82 -48.54 21.13
C ARG A 170 -22.85 -48.87 20.03
N ARG A 171 -24.02 -49.41 20.43
CA ARG A 171 -25.12 -49.76 19.50
C ARG A 171 -25.65 -48.56 18.72
N TRP A 172 -25.73 -47.38 19.32
CA TRP A 172 -26.13 -46.15 18.61
C TRP A 172 -25.09 -45.70 17.58
N ALA A 173 -23.79 -45.84 17.88
CA ALA A 173 -22.73 -45.48 16.93
C ALA A 173 -22.73 -46.41 15.70
N GLU A 174 -22.91 -47.71 15.91
CA GLU A 174 -22.94 -48.75 14.86
C GLU A 174 -24.26 -48.80 14.06
N MET A 175 -25.33 -48.14 14.53
CA MET A 175 -26.65 -48.17 13.89
C MET A 175 -26.62 -47.53 12.48
N PRO A 176 -27.14 -48.19 11.43
CA PRO A 176 -27.29 -47.61 10.09
C PRO A 176 -28.14 -46.34 10.09
N GLU A 177 -27.84 -45.39 9.20
CA GLU A 177 -28.44 -44.05 9.28
C GLU A 177 -29.97 -44.05 9.07
N ALA A 178 -30.48 -44.91 8.18
CA ALA A 178 -31.92 -45.14 8.01
C ALA A 178 -32.65 -45.61 9.29
N GLN A 179 -31.97 -46.27 10.22
CA GLN A 179 -32.54 -46.65 11.52
C GLN A 179 -32.44 -45.51 12.55
N LYS A 180 -31.46 -44.61 12.41
CA LYS A 180 -31.39 -43.37 13.21
C LYS A 180 -32.46 -42.35 12.79
N GLU A 181 -32.87 -42.32 11.51
CA GLU A 181 -33.93 -41.41 11.02
C GLU A 181 -35.23 -41.55 11.80
N VAL A 182 -35.62 -42.77 12.20
CA VAL A 182 -36.80 -43.00 13.06
C VAL A 182 -36.72 -42.17 14.34
N TRP A 183 -35.54 -42.12 14.99
CA TRP A 183 -35.30 -41.34 16.21
C TRP A 183 -35.08 -39.85 15.95
N LYS A 184 -34.65 -39.45 14.74
CA LYS A 184 -34.57 -38.04 14.32
C LYS A 184 -35.97 -37.46 14.08
N LYS A 185 -36.84 -38.18 13.38
CA LYS A 185 -38.27 -37.83 13.21
C LYS A 185 -38.97 -37.71 14.56
N LEU A 186 -38.83 -38.74 15.41
CA LEU A 186 -39.39 -38.74 16.76
C LEU A 186 -38.90 -37.56 17.63
N TYR A 187 -37.67 -37.07 17.41
CA TYR A 187 -37.17 -35.85 18.04
C TYR A 187 -37.78 -34.58 17.44
N ALA A 188 -37.92 -34.48 16.11
CA ALA A 188 -38.55 -33.35 15.43
C ALA A 188 -40.01 -33.15 15.90
N ASP A 189 -40.79 -34.23 15.99
CA ASP A 189 -42.17 -34.21 16.47
C ASP A 189 -42.25 -33.70 17.93
N ASN A 190 -41.38 -34.24 18.81
CA ASN A 190 -41.28 -33.77 20.20
C ASN A 190 -40.77 -32.33 20.30
N LEU A 191 -39.93 -31.86 19.36
CA LEU A 191 -39.42 -30.50 19.31
C LEU A 191 -40.50 -29.51 18.84
N ALA A 192 -41.37 -29.90 17.91
CA ALA A 192 -42.54 -29.11 17.50
C ALA A 192 -43.52 -28.93 18.68
N VAL A 193 -43.85 -30.03 19.39
CA VAL A 193 -44.67 -29.99 20.61
C VAL A 193 -44.00 -29.15 21.71
N TYR A 194 -42.66 -29.15 21.80
CA TYR A 194 -41.92 -28.26 22.71
C TYR A 194 -42.01 -26.79 22.30
N LYS A 195 -41.85 -26.46 21.01
CA LYS A 195 -41.98 -25.08 20.48
C LYS A 195 -43.36 -24.49 20.81
N GLU A 196 -44.45 -25.21 20.53
CA GLU A 196 -45.80 -24.75 20.86
C GLU A 196 -46.06 -24.64 22.37
N LYS A 197 -45.52 -25.55 23.20
CA LYS A 197 -45.58 -25.41 24.67
C LYS A 197 -44.82 -24.18 25.17
N VAL A 198 -43.67 -23.85 24.60
CA VAL A 198 -42.92 -22.63 24.93
C VAL A 198 -43.66 -21.37 24.46
N LYS A 199 -44.34 -21.42 23.30
CA LYS A 199 -45.19 -20.34 22.78
C LYS A 199 -46.40 -20.10 23.70
N ALA A 200 -47.08 -21.16 24.14
CA ALA A 200 -48.18 -21.07 25.11
C ALA A 200 -47.73 -20.54 26.49
N TYR A 201 -46.57 -21.00 26.98
CA TYR A 201 -45.96 -20.53 28.23
C TYR A 201 -45.55 -19.05 28.15
N LYS A 202 -44.89 -18.61 27.06
CA LYS A 202 -44.58 -17.19 26.79
C LYS A 202 -45.85 -16.34 26.69
N ALA A 203 -46.96 -16.90 26.19
CA ALA A 203 -48.26 -16.26 26.11
C ALA A 203 -49.11 -16.39 27.40
N GLY A 204 -48.56 -16.94 28.49
CA GLY A 204 -49.25 -17.06 29.79
C GLY A 204 -50.46 -18.00 29.82
N LYS A 205 -50.62 -18.89 28.83
CA LYS A 205 -51.77 -19.80 28.74
C LYS A 205 -51.50 -21.12 29.48
N PRO A 206 -52.42 -21.62 30.33
CA PRO A 206 -52.27 -22.92 30.97
C PRO A 206 -52.42 -24.06 29.94
N TRP A 207 -51.68 -25.15 30.14
CA TRP A 207 -51.72 -26.38 29.32
C TRP A 207 -51.94 -27.60 30.21
N THR A 208 -52.82 -28.51 29.81
CA THR A 208 -53.24 -29.71 30.55
C THR A 208 -52.49 -30.96 30.11
N GLU A 209 -52.11 -31.82 31.06
CA GLU A 209 -51.19 -32.95 30.78
C GLU A 209 -51.76 -34.06 29.87
N ASP A 210 -53.08 -34.19 29.74
CA ASP A 210 -53.74 -35.30 28.99
C ASP A 210 -53.35 -35.41 27.50
N ASP A 211 -52.96 -34.31 26.85
CA ASP A 211 -52.50 -34.37 25.45
C ASP A 211 -51.12 -35.03 25.30
N SER A 212 -50.37 -35.24 26.39
CA SER A 212 -49.15 -36.05 26.36
C SER A 212 -49.43 -37.54 26.08
N THR A 213 -50.61 -38.03 26.45
CA THR A 213 -50.95 -39.45 26.42
C THR A 213 -51.22 -39.96 25.00
N LYS A 214 -51.73 -39.10 24.10
CA LYS A 214 -51.96 -39.45 22.68
C LYS A 214 -50.65 -39.71 21.94
N ALA A 215 -49.69 -38.78 22.04
CA ALA A 215 -48.38 -38.93 21.41
C ALA A 215 -47.61 -40.16 21.92
N ALA A 216 -47.70 -40.45 23.23
CA ALA A 216 -47.11 -41.65 23.82
C ALA A 216 -47.76 -42.96 23.32
N SER A 217 -49.06 -42.96 23.02
CA SER A 217 -49.75 -44.13 22.46
C SER A 217 -49.43 -44.35 20.98
N GLN A 218 -49.22 -43.28 20.21
CA GLN A 218 -48.76 -43.34 18.82
C GLN A 218 -47.35 -43.95 18.75
N LEU A 219 -46.45 -43.48 19.62
CA LEU A 219 -45.07 -43.94 19.80
C LEU A 219 -44.93 -45.47 19.86
N GLN A 220 -45.93 -46.14 20.43
CA GLN A 220 -45.90 -47.58 20.71
C GLN A 220 -46.58 -48.43 19.62
N GLN A 221 -47.31 -47.80 18.69
CA GLN A 221 -47.83 -48.43 17.48
C GLN A 221 -46.83 -48.33 16.32
N ASP A 222 -46.22 -47.17 16.11
CA ASP A 222 -45.30 -46.92 15.00
C ASP A 222 -44.02 -47.80 15.10
N ILE A 223 -43.48 -47.97 16.32
CA ILE A 223 -42.33 -48.85 16.59
C ILE A 223 -42.68 -50.34 16.34
N ALA A 224 -43.95 -50.74 16.56
CA ALA A 224 -44.38 -52.10 16.30
C ALA A 224 -44.51 -52.37 14.77
N GLY A 225 -45.09 -51.42 14.03
CA GLY A 225 -45.24 -51.52 12.57
C GLY A 225 -43.90 -51.65 11.83
N ALA A 226 -42.91 -50.85 12.22
CA ALA A 226 -41.57 -50.86 11.62
C ALA A 226 -40.81 -52.21 11.74
N SER A 227 -41.29 -53.16 12.55
CA SER A 227 -40.71 -54.50 12.67
C SER A 227 -41.31 -55.55 11.71
N ALA A 228 -42.36 -55.19 10.95
CA ALA A 228 -43.28 -56.17 10.36
C ALA A 228 -43.60 -55.95 8.86
N SER A 229 -42.74 -55.28 8.09
CA SER A 229 -42.83 -55.26 6.62
C SER A 229 -41.48 -55.03 5.96
N GLY A 230 -40.98 -56.04 5.25
CA GLY A 230 -39.87 -55.92 4.31
C GLY A 230 -40.17 -56.74 3.07
N GLY A 231 -40.18 -56.09 1.89
CA GLY A 231 -40.43 -56.76 0.62
C GLY A 231 -40.80 -55.80 -0.52
N GLU A 232 -40.05 -55.93 -1.61
CA GLU A 232 -40.45 -55.67 -3.01
C GLU A 232 -40.60 -54.19 -3.46
N GLU A 233 -40.81 -54.02 -4.77
CA GLU A 233 -40.24 -52.93 -5.60
C GLU A 233 -41.30 -52.06 -6.31
N SER A 234 -40.81 -51.23 -7.24
CA SER A 234 -41.46 -50.66 -8.45
C SER A 234 -41.89 -49.18 -8.46
N GLU A 235 -42.04 -48.69 -9.69
CA GLU A 235 -42.11 -47.29 -10.14
C GLU A 235 -43.57 -46.90 -10.44
N GLU A 236 -43.92 -45.60 -10.41
CA GLU A 236 -44.82 -44.97 -11.40
C GLU A 236 -44.85 -43.42 -11.26
N GLU A 237 -45.35 -42.75 -12.31
CA GLU A 237 -45.46 -41.28 -12.45
C GLU A 237 -46.94 -40.83 -12.35
N GLN A 238 -47.24 -39.62 -11.86
CA GLN A 238 -48.12 -38.60 -12.51
C GLN A 238 -48.55 -37.41 -11.62
N GLU A 239 -48.21 -36.21 -12.10
CA GLU A 239 -48.98 -34.95 -12.36
C GLU A 239 -50.15 -34.40 -11.48
N GLU A 240 -50.29 -33.06 -11.63
CA GLU A 240 -51.40 -32.10 -11.36
C GLU A 240 -51.66 -31.46 -9.96
N GLU A 241 -51.40 -30.13 -9.90
CA GLU A 241 -52.08 -28.95 -9.28
C GLU A 241 -52.74 -29.07 -7.87
N ALA A 242 -52.60 -28.13 -6.90
CA ALA A 242 -52.73 -26.67 -7.00
C ALA A 242 -52.36 -25.89 -5.70
N GLU A 243 -52.17 -24.56 -5.84
CA GLU A 243 -52.35 -23.43 -4.87
C GLU A 243 -51.54 -23.25 -3.55
N GLU A 244 -50.88 -22.08 -3.49
CA GLU A 244 -50.68 -21.10 -2.38
C GLU A 244 -49.64 -21.24 -1.21
N GLU A 245 -48.89 -20.13 -1.05
CA GLU A 245 -48.20 -19.48 0.10
C GLU A 245 -47.01 -20.07 0.92
N SER A 246 -45.99 -19.20 1.06
CA SER A 246 -45.12 -18.92 2.24
C SER A 246 -43.76 -19.63 2.49
N GLU A 247 -42.71 -18.81 2.41
CA GLU A 247 -41.56 -18.57 3.33
C GLU A 247 -40.71 -19.68 4.01
N GLU A 248 -39.38 -19.53 3.83
CA GLU A 248 -38.26 -19.63 4.80
C GLU A 248 -37.93 -20.91 5.64
N SER A 249 -36.70 -21.42 5.42
CA SER A 249 -35.52 -21.35 6.34
C SER A 249 -35.57 -21.99 7.78
N SER A 250 -34.52 -22.50 8.47
CA SER A 250 -33.09 -22.83 8.23
C SER A 250 -32.66 -24.07 9.13
N PRO A 251 -31.39 -24.38 9.57
CA PRO A 251 -30.91 -25.79 9.60
C PRO A 251 -30.25 -26.33 10.93
N GLU A 252 -29.62 -27.53 10.86
CA GLU A 252 -28.50 -28.05 11.72
C GLU A 252 -28.77 -28.38 13.24
N PRO A 253 -27.86 -29.01 14.08
CA PRO A 253 -26.37 -29.07 14.09
C PRO A 253 -25.67 -30.39 14.64
N VAL A 254 -24.42 -30.29 15.15
CA VAL A 254 -23.45 -31.38 15.58
C VAL A 254 -23.18 -31.43 17.13
N LYS A 255 -22.28 -32.31 17.66
CA LYS A 255 -22.09 -32.62 19.13
C LYS A 255 -20.65 -33.08 19.59
N GLU A 256 -20.45 -33.29 20.92
CA GLU A 256 -19.16 -33.39 21.68
C GLU A 256 -18.74 -34.82 22.30
N PRO A 257 -18.06 -35.06 23.50
CA PRO A 257 -16.59 -35.36 23.62
C PRO A 257 -16.04 -36.34 24.76
N THR A 258 -14.69 -36.39 25.01
CA THR A 258 -13.90 -36.69 26.29
C THR A 258 -13.75 -38.15 26.90
N PRO A 259 -13.03 -38.47 28.06
CA PRO A 259 -12.16 -37.71 29.04
C PRO A 259 -10.69 -38.22 29.46
N PRO A 260 -10.29 -38.87 30.64
CA PRO A 260 -9.11 -38.39 31.47
C PRO A 260 -8.16 -39.40 32.27
N ARG A 261 -7.11 -38.87 33.01
CA ARG A 261 -6.31 -39.42 34.21
C ARG A 261 -4.90 -40.06 33.94
N SER A 262 -3.88 -40.24 34.84
CA SER A 262 -3.40 -39.77 36.20
C SER A 262 -1.92 -40.29 36.48
N ASN A 263 -1.18 -40.40 37.63
CA ASN A 263 -1.35 -40.37 39.12
C ASN A 263 0.01 -40.47 39.96
N LYS A 264 0.16 -39.91 41.20
CA LYS A 264 1.18 -40.22 42.33
C LYS A 264 2.71 -39.89 42.10
N ARG A 265 3.71 -39.86 43.06
CA ARG A 265 3.90 -39.90 44.57
C ARG A 265 5.35 -39.48 45.09
N ARG A 266 5.49 -38.65 46.17
CA ARG A 266 6.60 -38.54 47.23
C ARG A 266 8.09 -38.23 46.77
N ARG A 267 9.16 -37.92 47.58
CA ARG A 267 9.48 -37.53 49.01
C ARG A 267 10.94 -36.89 49.10
N SER A 268 11.31 -36.22 50.23
CA SER A 268 12.67 -36.08 50.89
C SER A 268 13.74 -35.09 50.35
N GLU A 269 14.84 -34.65 51.04
CA GLU A 269 15.24 -34.26 52.46
C GLU A 269 16.82 -34.22 52.56
N VAL A 270 17.61 -33.46 53.38
CA VAL A 270 17.48 -32.30 54.31
C VAL A 270 18.89 -31.74 54.80
N LYS A 271 18.97 -30.52 55.40
CA LYS A 271 20.05 -29.84 56.24
C LYS A 271 21.40 -29.27 55.67
N THR A 272 21.43 -27.94 55.46
CA THR A 272 22.24 -26.84 56.13
C THR A 272 23.67 -27.05 56.68
N PRO A 273 24.54 -25.98 56.82
CA PRO A 273 24.54 -24.57 56.33
C PRO A 273 25.93 -24.17 55.70
N SER A 274 26.56 -22.96 55.66
CA SER A 274 26.31 -21.56 56.12
C SER A 274 27.23 -20.50 55.40
N LYS A 275 26.95 -19.18 55.58
CA LYS A 275 27.83 -17.95 55.76
C LYS A 275 29.33 -17.96 55.29
N LYS A 276 29.98 -16.87 54.84
CA LYS A 276 29.61 -15.43 54.61
C LYS A 276 30.71 -14.67 53.79
N ASN A 277 30.33 -13.55 53.16
CA ASN A 277 31.07 -12.28 52.94
C ASN A 277 32.44 -12.18 52.18
N GLU A 278 32.61 -10.98 51.58
CA GLU A 278 33.85 -10.17 51.39
C GLU A 278 34.92 -10.51 50.32
N SER A 279 34.75 -9.86 49.16
CA SER A 279 35.78 -9.19 48.34
C SER A 279 36.68 -8.22 49.17
N PRO A 280 37.91 -7.77 48.75
CA PRO A 280 38.13 -7.21 47.39
C PRO A 280 39.58 -7.13 46.81
N GLU A 281 39.68 -6.43 45.67
CA GLU A 281 40.81 -5.60 45.15
C GLU A 281 42.14 -6.17 44.59
N LYS A 282 42.27 -6.01 43.25
CA LYS A 282 43.32 -5.25 42.52
C LYS A 282 44.77 -5.78 42.28
N LYS A 283 45.22 -5.40 41.06
CA LYS A 283 46.58 -4.94 40.63
C LYS A 283 47.66 -5.95 40.20
N LYS A 284 47.77 -6.03 38.86
CA LYS A 284 48.96 -5.68 38.04
C LYS A 284 50.30 -6.47 38.19
N ARG A 285 50.68 -7.02 37.02
CA ARG A 285 51.99 -6.90 36.32
C ARG A 285 53.15 -7.84 36.71
N THR A 286 53.62 -8.53 35.65
CA THR A 286 55.04 -8.84 35.32
C THR A 286 55.76 -9.86 36.24
N SER A 287 56.81 -10.57 35.83
CA SER A 287 57.68 -10.43 34.64
C SER A 287 58.32 -11.76 34.18
N ALA A 288 58.76 -11.79 32.91
CA ALA A 288 60.02 -12.44 32.45
C ALA A 288 60.14 -13.99 32.45
N ARG A 289 61.11 -14.61 31.74
CA ARG A 289 61.81 -14.33 30.45
C ARG A 289 62.74 -15.53 30.12
N LYS A 290 63.16 -15.63 28.85
CA LYS A 290 64.19 -16.50 28.22
C LYS A 290 63.66 -17.84 27.66
N GLY A 291 64.11 -18.26 26.46
CA GLY A 291 64.90 -17.48 25.48
C GLY A 291 65.54 -18.29 24.35
N ASN A 292 65.96 -17.56 23.31
CA ASN A 292 66.81 -17.97 22.18
C ASN A 292 66.20 -19.02 21.22
N GLU A 293 66.45 -19.05 19.89
CA GLU A 293 67.05 -18.11 18.90
C GLU A 293 66.59 -18.61 17.48
N LYS A 294 66.87 -18.03 16.29
CA LYS A 294 67.77 -16.95 15.82
C LYS A 294 67.28 -16.33 14.47
N ASP A 295 67.96 -15.27 14.01
CA ASP A 295 68.48 -14.95 12.66
C ASP A 295 67.95 -15.68 11.38
N LYS A 296 67.84 -15.07 10.18
CA LYS A 296 68.12 -13.69 9.70
C LYS A 296 67.63 -13.52 8.23
N GLU A 297 67.45 -12.26 7.77
CA GLU A 297 67.75 -11.67 6.43
C GLU A 297 67.36 -12.37 5.10
N GLU A 298 67.05 -11.66 3.99
CA GLU A 298 66.53 -10.29 3.78
C GLU A 298 65.83 -10.18 2.40
N GLU A 299 65.14 -9.07 2.17
CA GLU A 299 64.43 -8.62 0.96
C GLU A 299 65.38 -8.17 -0.20
N PRO A 300 64.95 -7.62 -1.37
CA PRO A 300 63.67 -7.65 -2.13
C PRO A 300 63.97 -7.93 -3.65
N PRO A 301 63.46 -7.25 -4.74
CA PRO A 301 62.23 -6.46 -4.98
C PRO A 301 61.48 -6.66 -6.35
N VAL A 302 60.31 -5.99 -6.48
CA VAL A 302 59.86 -5.19 -7.66
C VAL A 302 59.27 -5.83 -8.95
N SER A 303 57.94 -5.63 -9.08
CA SER A 303 57.20 -5.01 -10.22
C SER A 303 56.86 -5.72 -11.56
N THR A 304 55.54 -5.68 -11.84
CA THR A 304 54.86 -5.22 -13.08
C THR A 304 55.03 -5.87 -14.47
N ARG A 305 53.84 -6.20 -15.02
CA ARG A 305 53.31 -5.90 -16.38
C ARG A 305 53.81 -6.67 -17.63
N LYS A 306 52.78 -7.18 -18.31
CA LYS A 306 52.47 -7.10 -19.76
C LYS A 306 52.96 -8.17 -20.74
N ALA A 307 52.11 -8.28 -21.77
CA ALA A 307 52.32 -8.78 -23.13
C ALA A 307 52.29 -10.30 -23.36
N ALA A 308 51.44 -10.68 -24.32
CA ALA A 308 51.46 -11.98 -25.00
C ALA A 308 52.25 -11.86 -26.32
N GLY A 309 52.60 -13.02 -26.89
CA GLY A 309 53.52 -13.15 -28.03
C GLY A 309 54.21 -14.50 -27.91
N ALA A 310 53.54 -15.65 -28.11
CA ALA A 310 52.93 -16.14 -29.36
C ALA A 310 53.98 -16.76 -30.32
N ASP A 311 53.52 -17.70 -31.14
CA ASP A 311 54.28 -18.55 -32.07
C ASP A 311 55.27 -19.57 -31.43
N ALA A 312 55.41 -20.80 -31.97
CA ALA A 312 54.61 -21.48 -32.99
C ALA A 312 54.79 -23.01 -32.96
N ASN A 313 53.84 -23.74 -33.59
CA ASN A 313 54.02 -24.97 -34.38
C ASN A 313 54.69 -26.24 -33.74
N ALA A 314 54.34 -27.48 -34.12
CA ALA A 314 53.21 -27.96 -34.93
C ALA A 314 53.03 -29.50 -34.83
N LYS A 315 51.78 -29.94 -35.07
CA LYS A 315 51.37 -31.17 -35.81
C LYS A 315 51.96 -32.54 -35.41
N ARG A 316 51.03 -33.42 -34.99
CA ARG A 316 50.96 -34.89 -35.27
C ARG A 316 52.02 -35.76 -34.56
N THR A 317 51.67 -36.92 -34.02
CA THR A 317 50.89 -38.00 -34.66
C THR A 317 50.06 -38.84 -33.66
N LYS A 318 49.03 -39.56 -34.16
CA LYS A 318 48.27 -40.56 -33.39
C LYS A 318 48.94 -41.93 -33.48
N LYS A 319 49.04 -42.66 -32.36
CA LYS A 319 48.87 -44.12 -32.34
C LYS A 319 48.23 -44.60 -31.02
N LYS A 320 47.63 -45.78 -31.04
CA LYS A 320 46.68 -46.29 -30.02
C LYS A 320 47.36 -47.19 -28.96
N ARG A 321 46.78 -47.15 -27.75
CA ARG A 321 46.66 -48.24 -26.76
C ARG A 321 47.93 -48.97 -26.30
N LYS A 322 48.18 -48.89 -24.98
CA LYS A 322 47.74 -49.97 -24.07
C LYS A 322 47.22 -49.37 -22.77
N SER A 323 46.44 -50.15 -22.04
CA SER A 323 45.74 -49.79 -20.80
C SER A 323 46.10 -50.80 -19.72
N GLU A 324 46.34 -50.35 -18.50
CA GLU A 324 45.95 -51.00 -17.23
C GLU A 324 46.46 -50.17 -16.04
N GLY A 325 45.83 -50.34 -14.86
CA GLY A 325 46.17 -49.63 -13.62
C GLY A 325 45.21 -48.49 -13.27
N LEU A 326 44.14 -48.80 -12.54
CA LEU A 326 43.45 -47.80 -11.73
C LEU A 326 44.26 -47.57 -10.45
N ALA A 327 44.55 -46.30 -10.14
CA ALA A 327 44.82 -45.83 -8.80
C ALA A 327 44.01 -44.54 -8.61
N THR A 328 43.15 -44.50 -7.60
CA THR A 328 42.21 -43.39 -7.37
C THR A 328 42.87 -42.29 -6.56
N ASP A 329 43.37 -41.25 -7.22
CA ASP A 329 43.79 -40.03 -6.55
C ASP A 329 42.56 -39.10 -6.38
N ALA A 330 42.09 -38.95 -5.14
CA ALA A 330 40.91 -38.17 -4.82
C ALA A 330 41.25 -36.67 -4.88
N THR A 331 41.06 -36.07 -6.06
CA THR A 331 41.23 -34.63 -6.25
C THR A 331 40.22 -33.88 -5.39
N SER A 332 40.73 -33.05 -4.47
CA SER A 332 39.92 -32.18 -3.62
C SER A 332 39.21 -31.13 -4.47
N THR A 333 37.97 -31.41 -4.85
CA THR A 333 37.07 -30.46 -5.49
C THR A 333 36.72 -29.38 -4.47
N THR A 334 37.39 -28.23 -4.58
CA THR A 334 36.98 -27.01 -3.90
C THR A 334 35.67 -26.54 -4.54
N GLU A 335 34.55 -26.84 -3.87
CA GLU A 335 33.24 -26.42 -4.33
C GLU A 335 33.18 -24.89 -4.41
N SER A 336 33.04 -24.36 -5.61
CA SER A 336 32.84 -22.93 -5.82
C SER A 336 31.47 -22.54 -5.26
N PRO A 337 31.38 -21.59 -4.31
CA PRO A 337 30.10 -21.22 -3.72
C PRO A 337 29.15 -20.63 -4.76
N LEU A 338 27.86 -20.96 -4.64
CA LEU A 338 26.80 -20.37 -5.44
C LEU A 338 26.80 -18.85 -5.25
N THR A 339 26.99 -18.11 -6.35
CA THR A 339 27.07 -16.65 -6.37
C THR A 339 25.91 -16.11 -7.20
N ILE A 340 25.05 -15.31 -6.57
CA ILE A 340 23.82 -14.77 -7.15
C ILE A 340 23.83 -13.25 -6.97
N LEU A 341 23.51 -12.52 -8.04
CA LEU A 341 23.37 -11.05 -8.06
C LEU A 341 21.92 -10.64 -7.73
N HIS A 342 21.72 -9.39 -7.29
CA HIS A 342 20.38 -8.88 -6.96
C HIS A 342 19.38 -8.99 -8.15
N SER A 343 19.81 -8.70 -9.37
CA SER A 343 18.98 -8.88 -10.57
C SER A 343 18.61 -10.35 -10.84
N GLN A 344 19.43 -11.31 -10.42
CA GLN A 344 19.09 -12.73 -10.51
C GLN A 344 18.08 -13.16 -9.43
N LEU A 345 18.12 -12.56 -8.23
CA LEU A 345 17.08 -12.76 -7.22
C LEU A 345 15.72 -12.22 -7.72
N ASP A 346 15.70 -11.03 -8.31
CA ASP A 346 14.50 -10.46 -8.93
C ASP A 346 13.92 -11.37 -10.03
N LYS A 347 14.79 -11.93 -10.90
CA LYS A 347 14.37 -12.88 -11.95
C LYS A 347 13.85 -14.21 -11.38
N LEU A 348 14.37 -14.67 -10.24
CA LEU A 348 13.81 -15.82 -9.51
C LEU A 348 12.44 -15.51 -8.89
N VAL A 349 12.23 -14.31 -8.36
CA VAL A 349 10.93 -13.88 -7.79
C VAL A 349 9.83 -13.87 -8.87
N ILE A 350 10.08 -13.30 -10.05
CA ILE A 350 9.09 -13.33 -11.14
C ILE A 350 8.89 -14.74 -11.72
N SER A 351 9.93 -15.58 -11.74
CA SER A 351 9.78 -17.00 -12.15
C SER A 351 8.85 -17.77 -11.20
N GLN A 352 8.94 -17.55 -9.89
CA GLN A 352 7.99 -18.14 -8.92
C GLN A 352 6.55 -17.65 -9.12
N LEU A 353 6.37 -16.36 -9.45
CA LEU A 353 5.04 -15.82 -9.78
C LEU A 353 4.52 -16.36 -11.13
N GLY A 354 5.41 -16.53 -12.13
CA GLY A 354 5.09 -17.16 -13.40
C GLY A 354 4.63 -18.61 -13.22
N PHE A 355 5.33 -19.41 -12.41
CA PHE A 355 4.92 -20.77 -12.08
C PHE A 355 3.62 -20.83 -11.27
N LEU A 356 3.36 -19.87 -10.37
CA LEU A 356 2.07 -19.72 -9.71
C LEU A 356 0.94 -19.44 -10.73
N ALA A 357 1.18 -18.53 -11.68
CA ALA A 357 0.24 -18.21 -12.75
C ALA A 357 -0.01 -19.42 -13.68
N GLN A 358 1.03 -20.18 -14.04
CA GLN A 358 0.90 -21.45 -14.78
C GLN A 358 0.03 -22.46 -14.01
N ARG A 359 0.22 -22.60 -12.69
CA ARG A 359 -0.63 -23.43 -11.81
C ARG A 359 -2.05 -22.90 -11.58
N ARG A 360 -2.34 -21.66 -11.97
CA ARG A 360 -3.69 -21.06 -11.97
C ARG A 360 -4.35 -21.28 -13.34
N LEU A 361 -3.63 -21.02 -14.43
CA LEU A 361 -4.04 -21.29 -15.81
C LEU A 361 -4.35 -22.77 -16.06
N ALA A 362 -3.47 -23.68 -15.63
CA ALA A 362 -3.63 -25.14 -15.81
C ALA A 362 -4.83 -25.75 -15.04
N ARG A 363 -5.61 -24.95 -14.30
CA ARG A 363 -6.88 -25.33 -13.67
C ARG A 363 -8.06 -24.41 -14.02
N GLY A 364 -7.96 -23.63 -15.10
CA GLY A 364 -9.07 -22.80 -15.61
C GLY A 364 -9.18 -21.38 -15.06
N VAL A 365 -8.21 -20.88 -14.29
CA VAL A 365 -8.27 -19.49 -13.78
C VAL A 365 -7.91 -18.51 -14.90
N ARG A 366 -8.82 -17.59 -15.23
CA ARG A 366 -8.54 -16.40 -16.05
C ARG A 366 -7.54 -15.51 -15.30
N LEU A 367 -6.35 -15.31 -15.86
CA LEU A 367 -5.27 -14.61 -15.18
C LEU A 367 -5.46 -13.08 -15.16
N ASN A 368 -5.04 -12.44 -14.06
CA ASN A 368 -4.98 -10.99 -13.94
C ASN A 368 -3.69 -10.39 -14.56
N HIS A 369 -3.53 -9.06 -14.46
CA HIS A 369 -2.39 -8.36 -15.07
C HIS A 369 -1.03 -8.87 -14.57
N ALA A 370 -0.87 -9.01 -13.26
CA ALA A 370 0.41 -9.40 -12.66
C ALA A 370 0.76 -10.86 -12.97
N GLU A 371 -0.25 -11.74 -12.99
CA GLU A 371 -0.10 -13.15 -13.33
C GLU A 371 0.25 -13.37 -14.81
N ALA A 372 -0.50 -12.73 -15.71
CA ALA A 372 -0.26 -12.81 -17.16
C ALA A 372 1.12 -12.24 -17.51
N ALA A 373 1.48 -11.09 -16.92
CA ALA A 373 2.80 -10.51 -17.09
C ALA A 373 3.91 -11.44 -16.55
N ALA A 374 3.74 -12.06 -15.39
CA ALA A 374 4.75 -12.95 -14.82
C ALA A 374 4.90 -14.27 -15.58
N LEU A 375 3.80 -14.87 -16.05
CA LEU A 375 3.81 -16.08 -16.86
C LEU A 375 4.57 -15.85 -18.17
N ILE A 376 4.16 -14.85 -18.95
CA ILE A 376 4.82 -14.52 -20.22
C ILE A 376 6.29 -14.17 -19.96
N SER A 377 6.59 -13.40 -18.91
CA SER A 377 7.97 -13.05 -18.54
C SER A 377 8.82 -14.29 -18.21
N SER A 378 8.29 -15.22 -17.40
CA SER A 378 9.01 -16.45 -16.99
C SER A 378 9.27 -17.36 -18.18
N ASN A 379 8.27 -17.58 -19.04
CA ASN A 379 8.42 -18.44 -20.21
C ASN A 379 9.42 -17.86 -21.22
N LEU A 380 9.44 -16.54 -21.39
CA LEU A 380 10.46 -15.87 -22.20
C LEU A 380 11.86 -16.04 -21.62
N GLN A 381 12.05 -16.02 -20.29
CA GLN A 381 13.37 -16.32 -19.68
C GLN A 381 13.83 -17.75 -19.97
N GLU A 382 12.94 -18.74 -19.89
CA GLU A 382 13.28 -20.14 -20.22
C GLU A 382 13.61 -20.31 -21.71
N LEU A 383 12.84 -19.71 -22.62
CA LEU A 383 13.11 -19.76 -24.06
C LEU A 383 14.40 -18.99 -24.46
N ILE A 384 14.76 -17.93 -23.73
CA ILE A 384 16.09 -17.27 -23.84
C ILE A 384 17.19 -18.21 -23.34
N ARG A 385 16.96 -18.88 -22.20
CA ARG A 385 17.90 -19.81 -21.56
C ARG A 385 18.18 -21.03 -22.43
N ASP A 386 17.20 -21.52 -23.19
CA ASP A 386 17.39 -22.57 -24.20
C ASP A 386 18.30 -22.14 -25.35
N GLY A 387 18.33 -20.84 -25.68
CA GLY A 387 19.26 -20.27 -26.66
C GLY A 387 18.97 -20.59 -28.13
N HIS A 388 17.82 -21.19 -28.43
CA HIS A 388 17.40 -21.57 -29.79
C HIS A 388 16.71 -20.43 -30.57
N TYR A 389 16.27 -19.37 -29.88
CA TYR A 389 15.45 -18.30 -30.46
C TYR A 389 16.19 -16.95 -30.47
N SER A 390 15.94 -16.13 -31.48
CA SER A 390 16.37 -14.72 -31.49
C SER A 390 15.38 -13.82 -30.74
N VAL A 391 15.80 -12.58 -30.46
CA VAL A 391 14.92 -11.54 -29.90
C VAL A 391 13.63 -11.39 -30.72
N ALA A 392 13.71 -11.40 -32.06
CA ALA A 392 12.55 -11.20 -32.93
C ALA A 392 11.56 -12.39 -32.90
N ASP A 393 12.07 -13.61 -32.75
CA ASP A 393 11.23 -14.80 -32.57
C ASP A 393 10.47 -14.71 -31.23
N LEU A 394 11.16 -14.31 -30.16
CA LEU A 394 10.59 -14.17 -28.83
C LEU A 394 9.58 -13.02 -28.71
N MET A 395 9.83 -11.90 -29.40
CA MET A 395 8.85 -10.80 -29.57
C MET A 395 7.55 -11.25 -30.26
N SER A 396 7.62 -12.34 -31.03
CA SER A 396 6.47 -12.93 -31.73
C SER A 396 5.79 -14.02 -30.87
N ILE A 397 6.59 -14.95 -30.32
CA ILE A 397 6.14 -16.04 -29.44
C ILE A 397 5.43 -15.52 -28.18
N GLY A 398 5.92 -14.42 -27.59
CA GLY A 398 5.28 -13.80 -26.43
C GLY A 398 3.85 -13.30 -26.66
N LYS A 399 3.42 -13.12 -27.93
CA LYS A 399 2.05 -12.70 -28.29
C LYS A 399 1.08 -13.86 -28.48
N THR A 400 1.57 -15.10 -28.52
CA THR A 400 0.74 -16.28 -28.78
C THR A 400 0.48 -17.09 -27.51
N MET A 401 1.11 -16.79 -26.37
CA MET A 401 0.97 -17.60 -25.14
C MET A 401 -0.44 -17.48 -24.52
N LEU A 402 -1.01 -16.27 -24.47
CA LEU A 402 -2.30 -16.01 -23.81
C LEU A 402 -3.24 -15.24 -24.75
N GLY A 403 -4.50 -15.66 -24.78
CA GLY A 403 -5.59 -15.01 -25.51
C GLY A 403 -6.63 -14.38 -24.57
N ARG A 404 -7.61 -13.68 -25.13
CA ARG A 404 -8.71 -13.02 -24.38
C ARG A 404 -9.46 -13.99 -23.44
N ARG A 405 -9.62 -15.26 -23.81
CA ARG A 405 -10.22 -16.33 -22.99
C ARG A 405 -9.41 -16.63 -21.71
N HIS A 406 -8.09 -16.49 -21.77
CA HIS A 406 -7.15 -16.90 -20.73
C HIS A 406 -6.84 -15.84 -19.67
N VAL A 407 -7.37 -14.62 -19.84
CA VAL A 407 -7.13 -13.47 -18.95
C VAL A 407 -8.43 -12.76 -18.58
N LEU A 408 -8.42 -11.99 -17.50
CA LEU A 408 -9.51 -11.05 -17.16
C LEU A 408 -9.59 -9.94 -18.24
N PRO A 409 -10.77 -9.36 -18.52
CA PRO A 409 -10.92 -8.37 -19.61
C PRO A 409 -10.01 -7.14 -19.44
N SER A 410 -9.80 -6.72 -18.18
CA SER A 410 -8.91 -5.64 -17.74
C SER A 410 -7.45 -5.81 -18.20
N VAL A 411 -6.99 -7.04 -18.44
CA VAL A 411 -5.61 -7.34 -18.86
C VAL A 411 -5.33 -6.87 -20.28
N VAL A 412 -6.32 -6.94 -21.19
CA VAL A 412 -6.14 -6.53 -22.61
C VAL A 412 -5.86 -5.02 -22.72
N HIS A 413 -6.42 -4.21 -21.81
CA HIS A 413 -6.18 -2.76 -21.77
C HIS A 413 -4.95 -2.37 -20.93
N THR A 414 -4.61 -3.12 -19.89
CA THR A 414 -3.49 -2.77 -19.00
C THR A 414 -2.15 -3.35 -19.43
N LEU A 415 -2.11 -4.54 -20.02
CA LEU A 415 -0.90 -5.22 -20.48
C LEU A 415 -0.70 -4.97 -21.99
N VAL A 416 -0.50 -3.71 -22.38
CA VAL A 416 -0.26 -3.33 -23.79
C VAL A 416 1.19 -3.52 -24.23
N GLU A 417 2.12 -3.61 -23.29
CA GLU A 417 3.54 -3.90 -23.57
C GLU A 417 4.15 -4.68 -22.39
N LEU A 418 5.04 -5.62 -22.71
CA LEU A 418 5.80 -6.40 -21.74
C LEU A 418 7.28 -6.42 -22.13
N GLN A 419 8.17 -6.20 -21.18
CA GLN A 419 9.62 -6.10 -21.40
C GLN A 419 10.38 -7.06 -20.48
N VAL A 420 11.29 -7.85 -21.05
CA VAL A 420 12.20 -8.72 -20.29
C VAL A 420 13.63 -8.64 -20.83
N GLU A 421 14.61 -8.71 -19.93
CA GLU A 421 16.01 -8.99 -20.29
C GLU A 421 16.43 -10.34 -19.74
N GLY A 422 17.04 -11.17 -20.59
CA GLY A 422 17.60 -12.47 -20.25
C GLY A 422 18.93 -12.69 -20.96
N THR A 423 19.70 -13.69 -20.48
CA THR A 423 21.04 -13.98 -20.99
C THR A 423 20.99 -14.99 -22.13
N PHE A 424 20.99 -14.51 -23.36
CA PHE A 424 21.17 -15.31 -24.57
C PHE A 424 22.61 -15.86 -24.65
N PRO A 425 22.88 -16.86 -25.52
CA PRO A 425 24.24 -17.34 -25.81
C PRO A 425 25.24 -16.24 -26.26
N THR A 426 24.75 -15.09 -26.70
CA THR A 426 25.51 -13.92 -27.17
C THR A 426 25.53 -12.74 -26.18
N GLY A 427 25.03 -12.91 -24.95
CA GLY A 427 24.93 -11.85 -23.92
C GLY A 427 23.50 -11.51 -23.51
N THR A 428 23.33 -10.47 -22.70
CA THR A 428 22.01 -9.99 -22.25
C THR A 428 21.37 -9.10 -23.33
N TYR A 429 20.11 -9.37 -23.68
CA TYR A 429 19.33 -8.53 -24.61
C TYR A 429 17.89 -8.35 -24.14
N LEU A 430 17.31 -7.20 -24.50
CA LEU A 430 15.91 -6.86 -24.27
C LEU A 430 15.00 -7.55 -25.31
N VAL A 431 13.91 -8.14 -24.83
CA VAL A 431 12.76 -8.59 -25.63
C VAL A 431 11.55 -7.75 -25.22
N THR A 432 10.89 -7.12 -26.19
CA THR A 432 9.69 -6.30 -25.98
C THR A 432 8.49 -6.87 -26.73
N VAL A 433 7.50 -7.36 -26.00
CA VAL A 433 6.26 -7.92 -26.56
C VAL A 433 5.19 -6.83 -26.54
N HIS A 434 4.97 -6.17 -27.69
CA HIS A 434 3.87 -5.20 -27.85
C HIS A 434 2.55 -5.95 -28.10
N HIS A 435 1.52 -5.64 -27.33
CA HIS A 435 0.23 -6.35 -27.26
C HIS A 435 0.41 -7.88 -27.09
N PRO A 436 0.82 -8.36 -25.90
CA PRO A 436 0.98 -9.79 -25.61
C PRO A 436 -0.34 -10.58 -25.69
N ILE A 437 -1.48 -9.95 -25.39
CA ILE A 437 -2.81 -10.52 -25.61
C ILE A 437 -3.32 -9.99 -26.95
N SER A 438 -3.23 -10.80 -28.01
CA SER A 438 -3.50 -10.36 -29.40
C SER A 438 -4.52 -11.21 -30.17
N SER A 439 -5.04 -12.27 -29.53
CA SER A 439 -5.98 -13.24 -30.09
C SER A 439 -7.03 -13.65 -29.05
N ASP A 440 -8.13 -14.29 -29.47
CA ASP A 440 -9.13 -14.83 -28.56
C ASP A 440 -8.62 -16.01 -27.74
N ASP A 441 -8.02 -16.97 -28.46
CA ASP A 441 -7.37 -18.16 -27.91
C ASP A 441 -5.85 -17.98 -27.86
N GLY A 442 -5.16 -18.81 -27.08
CA GLY A 442 -3.71 -18.79 -26.89
C GLY A 442 -3.10 -20.19 -26.85
N ASP A 443 -1.86 -20.27 -27.30
CA ASP A 443 -1.04 -21.48 -27.32
C ASP A 443 -0.66 -21.90 -25.89
N LEU A 444 -1.52 -22.73 -25.28
CA LEU A 444 -1.34 -23.17 -23.90
C LEU A 444 -0.15 -24.13 -23.71
N GLU A 445 0.35 -24.78 -24.77
CA GLU A 445 1.62 -25.52 -24.72
C GLU A 445 2.80 -24.55 -24.50
N LYS A 446 2.82 -23.41 -25.22
CA LYS A 446 3.77 -22.32 -24.97
C LYS A 446 3.52 -21.57 -23.66
N ALA A 447 2.27 -21.50 -23.17
CA ALA A 447 1.94 -20.88 -21.88
C ALA A 447 2.39 -21.73 -20.68
N LEU A 448 2.41 -23.05 -20.83
CA LEU A 448 2.84 -24.01 -19.80
C LEU A 448 4.25 -24.57 -20.04
N TYR A 449 5.01 -23.98 -20.97
CA TYR A 449 6.39 -24.35 -21.26
C TYR A 449 7.27 -24.36 -19.99
N GLY A 450 8.15 -25.35 -19.88
CA GLY A 450 9.02 -25.56 -18.71
C GLY A 450 8.32 -26.00 -17.41
N SER A 451 6.99 -25.90 -17.31
CA SER A 451 6.25 -26.14 -16.05
C SER A 451 5.99 -27.61 -15.71
N PHE A 452 6.00 -28.49 -16.72
CA PHE A 452 5.56 -29.89 -16.65
C PHE A 452 4.11 -30.10 -16.14
N LEU A 453 3.28 -29.05 -16.19
CA LEU A 453 1.85 -29.13 -15.89
C LEU A 453 1.06 -29.68 -17.08
N PRO A 454 -0.09 -30.35 -16.85
CA PRO A 454 -0.98 -30.74 -17.93
C PRO A 454 -1.61 -29.50 -18.60
N ILE A 455 -1.77 -29.55 -19.92
CA ILE A 455 -2.54 -28.55 -20.67
C ILE A 455 -4.03 -28.77 -20.34
N PRO A 456 -4.78 -27.73 -19.91
CA PRO A 456 -6.20 -27.89 -19.61
C PRO A 456 -7.02 -28.07 -20.90
N PRO A 457 -8.16 -28.78 -20.85
CA PRO A 457 -9.10 -28.86 -21.97
C PRO A 457 -9.56 -27.48 -22.48
N ALA A 458 -9.77 -27.33 -23.79
CA ALA A 458 -10.09 -26.04 -24.41
C ALA A 458 -11.45 -25.45 -23.97
N ASP A 459 -12.37 -26.32 -23.54
CA ASP A 459 -13.67 -25.99 -22.95
C ASP A 459 -13.58 -25.49 -21.49
N THR A 460 -12.41 -25.58 -20.84
CA THR A 460 -12.19 -25.06 -19.49
C THR A 460 -12.35 -23.53 -19.41
N PHE A 461 -12.08 -22.82 -20.51
CA PHE A 461 -12.24 -21.36 -20.60
C PHE A 461 -13.41 -21.03 -21.54
N PRO A 462 -14.42 -20.25 -21.13
CA PRO A 462 -15.49 -19.83 -22.03
C PRO A 462 -14.98 -18.90 -23.13
N ASP A 463 -15.76 -18.74 -24.21
CA ASP A 463 -15.49 -17.71 -25.21
C ASP A 463 -15.62 -16.28 -24.63
N PRO A 464 -14.90 -15.28 -25.16
CA PRO A 464 -14.93 -13.93 -24.61
C PRO A 464 -16.20 -13.21 -25.06
N ASP A 465 -16.95 -12.66 -24.12
CA ASP A 465 -18.06 -11.75 -24.43
C ASP A 465 -17.49 -10.44 -25.05
N PRO A 466 -17.89 -10.03 -26.27
CA PRO A 466 -17.47 -8.76 -26.84
C PRO A 466 -17.80 -7.55 -25.95
N ASP A 467 -18.89 -7.59 -25.19
CA ASP A 467 -19.32 -6.48 -24.34
C ASP A 467 -18.38 -6.26 -23.15
N ASP A 468 -17.63 -7.27 -22.70
CA ASP A 468 -16.61 -7.13 -21.64
C ASP A 468 -15.48 -6.16 -22.05
N TYR A 469 -15.21 -6.02 -23.36
CA TYR A 469 -14.08 -5.25 -23.90
C TYR A 469 -14.45 -3.84 -24.38
N LEU A 470 -15.68 -3.37 -24.09
CA LEU A 470 -16.11 -2.00 -24.39
C LEU A 470 -15.21 -0.98 -23.69
N GLN A 471 -14.79 0.06 -24.42
CA GLN A 471 -13.82 1.06 -23.94
C GLN A 471 -14.22 1.70 -22.61
N GLU A 472 -15.51 1.93 -22.37
CA GLU A 472 -16.05 2.50 -21.13
C GLU A 472 -16.09 1.54 -19.93
N LYS A 473 -15.92 0.23 -20.13
CA LYS A 473 -15.69 -0.74 -19.03
C LYS A 473 -14.22 -0.81 -18.61
N MET A 474 -13.29 -0.37 -19.46
CA MET A 474 -11.84 -0.55 -19.24
C MET A 474 -11.28 0.28 -18.08
N PRO A 475 -10.28 -0.23 -17.35
CA PRO A 475 -9.71 0.47 -16.19
C PRO A 475 -9.02 1.76 -16.63
N GLY A 476 -9.40 2.89 -16.04
CA GLY A 476 -8.78 4.18 -16.39
C GLY A 476 -9.23 4.78 -17.72
N ALA A 477 -10.30 4.27 -18.32
CA ALA A 477 -10.81 4.73 -19.61
C ALA A 477 -11.01 6.25 -19.66
N VAL A 478 -10.59 6.86 -20.76
CA VAL A 478 -10.88 8.27 -21.09
C VAL A 478 -11.95 8.29 -22.17
N LEU A 479 -13.00 9.08 -21.95
CA LEU A 479 -14.06 9.36 -22.92
C LEU A 479 -14.03 10.85 -23.26
N PRO A 480 -13.49 11.23 -24.44
CA PRO A 480 -13.46 12.62 -24.86
C PRO A 480 -14.86 13.19 -25.11
N LEU A 481 -15.02 14.49 -24.89
CA LEU A 481 -16.26 15.19 -25.26
C LEU A 481 -16.49 15.09 -26.78
N LYS A 482 -17.68 14.61 -27.19
CA LYS A 482 -17.98 14.30 -28.59
C LYS A 482 -17.99 15.56 -29.47
N SER A 483 -17.46 15.42 -30.68
CA SER A 483 -17.58 16.37 -31.80
C SER A 483 -16.85 17.72 -31.71
N GLU A 484 -16.01 17.96 -30.70
CA GLU A 484 -15.19 19.18 -30.60
C GLU A 484 -13.73 18.93 -31.03
N ARG A 485 -13.19 19.76 -31.93
CA ARG A 485 -11.76 19.76 -32.29
C ARG A 485 -11.02 20.83 -31.50
N ILE A 486 -9.86 20.49 -30.94
CA ILE A 486 -9.02 21.44 -30.21
C ILE A 486 -8.22 22.27 -31.20
N THR A 487 -8.30 23.60 -31.06
CA THR A 487 -7.58 24.58 -31.88
C THR A 487 -6.30 25.00 -31.17
N LEU A 488 -5.16 24.91 -31.85
CA LEU A 488 -3.85 25.22 -31.28
C LEU A 488 -3.40 26.64 -31.65
N ASN A 489 -2.66 27.29 -30.74
CA ASN A 489 -2.01 28.57 -30.94
C ASN A 489 -2.99 29.65 -31.47
N ASP A 490 -4.21 29.69 -30.94
CA ASP A 490 -5.27 30.55 -31.46
C ASP A 490 -4.95 32.05 -31.31
N GLY A 491 -5.53 32.89 -32.17
CA GLY A 491 -5.27 34.34 -32.24
C GLY A 491 -3.88 34.75 -32.74
N ARG A 492 -2.88 33.85 -32.77
CA ARG A 492 -1.50 34.16 -33.19
C ARG A 492 -1.37 34.27 -34.72
N LYS A 493 -0.52 35.19 -35.19
CA LYS A 493 -0.22 35.38 -36.62
C LYS A 493 0.44 34.16 -37.22
N ARG A 494 0.17 33.92 -38.51
CA ARG A 494 0.62 32.73 -39.24
C ARG A 494 1.17 33.07 -40.62
N ILE A 495 2.12 32.27 -41.08
CA ILE A 495 2.70 32.32 -42.43
C ILE A 495 2.88 30.91 -42.97
N ARG A 496 2.99 30.79 -44.29
CA ARG A 496 3.51 29.58 -44.96
C ARG A 496 4.82 29.89 -45.65
N LEU A 497 5.76 28.96 -45.58
CA LEU A 497 7.07 29.00 -46.25
C LEU A 497 7.38 27.66 -46.90
N LYS A 498 8.02 27.69 -48.07
CA LYS A 498 8.52 26.51 -48.77
C LYS A 498 9.97 26.27 -48.35
N VAL A 499 10.20 25.15 -47.68
CA VAL A 499 11.48 24.80 -47.06
C VAL A 499 12.09 23.62 -47.81
N MET A 500 13.29 23.81 -48.37
CA MET A 500 14.05 22.80 -49.11
C MET A 500 15.29 22.38 -48.31
N SER A 501 15.49 21.08 -48.11
CA SER A 501 16.74 20.54 -47.59
C SER A 501 17.75 20.35 -48.72
N LYS A 502 18.93 20.94 -48.59
CA LYS A 502 20.12 20.56 -49.38
C LYS A 502 21.16 19.79 -48.57
N GLY A 503 20.81 19.39 -47.35
CA GLY A 503 21.66 18.54 -46.53
C GLY A 503 21.82 17.15 -47.14
N ASP A 504 23.00 16.57 -46.93
CA ASP A 504 23.34 15.16 -47.21
C ASP A 504 22.76 14.18 -46.17
N ARG A 505 22.14 14.71 -45.11
CA ARG A 505 21.54 13.99 -43.97
C ARG A 505 20.14 14.52 -43.66
N PRO A 506 19.27 13.71 -43.04
CA PRO A 506 17.95 14.16 -42.58
C PRO A 506 18.06 15.28 -41.54
N ILE A 507 17.13 16.23 -41.62
CA ILE A 507 16.98 17.36 -40.69
C ILE A 507 15.56 17.31 -40.12
N GLN A 508 15.42 17.42 -38.80
CA GLN A 508 14.14 17.31 -38.11
C GLN A 508 13.97 18.45 -37.11
N VAL A 509 12.90 19.23 -37.25
CA VAL A 509 12.67 20.49 -36.52
C VAL A 509 11.47 20.34 -35.60
N GLY A 510 11.69 20.51 -34.29
CA GLY A 510 10.65 20.43 -33.26
C GLY A 510 9.70 21.62 -33.26
N SER A 511 8.45 21.39 -32.83
CA SER A 511 7.34 22.35 -32.74
C SER A 511 7.77 23.74 -32.24
N HIS A 512 8.48 23.77 -31.12
CA HIS A 512 8.88 24.99 -30.41
C HIS A 512 10.23 25.58 -30.82
N TYR A 513 10.91 25.02 -31.82
CA TYR A 513 12.21 25.53 -32.25
C TYR A 513 12.06 26.84 -33.05
N HIS A 514 12.82 27.87 -32.68
CA HIS A 514 12.86 29.17 -33.38
C HIS A 514 13.25 28.96 -34.84
N PHE A 515 12.33 29.17 -35.79
CA PHE A 515 12.48 28.59 -37.13
C PHE A 515 13.64 29.22 -37.93
N ILE A 516 13.95 30.49 -37.66
CA ILE A 516 15.11 31.21 -38.21
C ILE A 516 16.46 30.58 -37.82
N GLU A 517 16.57 29.97 -36.63
CA GLU A 517 17.79 29.34 -36.11
C GLU A 517 18.07 27.96 -36.74
N THR A 518 17.16 27.42 -37.56
CA THR A 518 17.24 26.03 -38.04
C THR A 518 18.46 25.78 -38.94
N ASN A 519 18.90 24.51 -39.02
CA ASN A 519 20.12 24.06 -39.71
C ASN A 519 20.47 24.86 -40.99
N PRO A 520 21.73 25.31 -41.19
CA PRO A 520 22.17 26.08 -42.36
C PRO A 520 21.78 25.51 -43.72
N GLN A 521 21.63 24.18 -43.86
CA GLN A 521 21.32 23.49 -45.10
C GLN A 521 19.82 23.51 -45.49
N LEU A 522 18.95 24.07 -44.65
CA LEU A 522 17.56 24.37 -45.01
C LEU A 522 17.48 25.72 -45.73
N HIS A 523 17.10 25.68 -47.01
CA HIS A 523 16.82 26.85 -47.86
C HIS A 523 15.35 27.28 -47.71
N PHE A 524 15.14 28.50 -47.20
CA PHE A 524 13.84 29.18 -47.12
C PHE A 524 14.03 30.68 -46.82
N ASP A 525 12.94 31.45 -46.75
CA ASP A 525 12.98 32.85 -46.34
C ASP A 525 13.13 32.99 -44.82
N ARG A 526 14.40 33.12 -44.39
CA ARG A 526 14.74 33.26 -42.97
C ARG A 526 14.26 34.57 -42.32
N LEU A 527 14.10 35.66 -43.09
CA LEU A 527 13.58 36.91 -42.53
C LEU A 527 12.08 36.81 -42.26
N ARG A 528 11.32 36.19 -43.18
CA ARG A 528 9.90 35.91 -42.93
C ARG A 528 9.70 34.95 -41.75
N ALA A 529 10.65 34.04 -41.49
CA ALA A 529 10.65 33.15 -40.33
C ALA A 529 11.11 33.78 -39.00
N TYR A 530 11.53 35.05 -38.97
CA TYR A 530 12.00 35.71 -37.76
C TYR A 530 10.87 35.93 -36.75
N GLY A 531 11.02 35.37 -35.54
CA GLY A 531 9.97 35.38 -34.51
C GLY A 531 8.86 34.35 -34.75
N TYR A 532 9.09 33.31 -35.55
CA TYR A 532 8.12 32.24 -35.81
C TYR A 532 8.65 30.85 -35.40
N ARG A 533 7.73 29.95 -35.03
CA ARG A 533 7.94 28.51 -34.82
C ARG A 533 6.95 27.68 -35.64
N LEU A 534 7.04 26.35 -35.62
CA LEU A 534 6.08 25.50 -36.35
C LEU A 534 4.68 25.54 -35.71
N ASP A 535 3.63 25.61 -36.55
CA ASP A 535 2.22 25.49 -36.12
C ASP A 535 1.76 24.04 -36.19
N ILE A 536 2.28 23.24 -35.24
CA ILE A 536 2.02 21.80 -35.08
C ILE A 536 1.85 21.49 -33.58
N PRO A 537 1.28 20.33 -33.19
CA PRO A 537 1.12 19.97 -31.78
C PRO A 537 2.43 20.02 -30.99
N ALA A 538 2.38 20.46 -29.74
CA ALA A 538 3.53 20.51 -28.86
C ALA A 538 4.22 19.14 -28.75
N GLY A 539 5.54 19.13 -28.52
CA GLY A 539 6.33 17.91 -28.56
C GLY A 539 6.58 17.27 -29.94
N THR A 540 5.79 17.58 -30.99
CA THR A 540 5.98 16.99 -32.33
C THR A 540 7.06 17.71 -33.16
N SER A 541 7.34 17.22 -34.37
CA SER A 541 8.38 17.76 -35.27
C SER A 541 8.06 17.54 -36.75
N VAL A 542 8.59 18.39 -37.63
CA VAL A 542 8.59 18.18 -39.10
C VAL A 542 9.98 17.68 -39.53
N ARG A 543 9.99 16.63 -40.36
CA ARG A 543 11.20 15.98 -40.88
C ARG A 543 11.41 16.26 -42.37
N PHE A 544 12.66 16.49 -42.75
CA PHE A 544 13.13 16.73 -44.11
C PHE A 544 14.27 15.74 -44.41
N GLU A 545 14.10 14.86 -45.38
CA GLU A 545 15.17 14.02 -45.92
C GLU A 545 16.11 14.82 -46.85
N PRO A 546 17.26 14.26 -47.26
CA PRO A 546 18.13 14.89 -48.27
C PRO A 546 17.36 15.21 -49.57
N GLY A 547 17.33 16.49 -49.97
CA GLY A 547 16.61 16.96 -51.15
C GLY A 547 15.10 17.22 -50.95
N ASP A 548 14.52 16.90 -49.79
CA ASP A 548 13.09 17.14 -49.53
C ASP A 548 12.72 18.62 -49.71
N THR A 549 11.52 18.88 -50.22
CA THR A 549 10.94 20.23 -50.24
C THR A 549 9.50 20.18 -49.74
N LYS A 550 9.23 20.85 -48.62
CA LYS A 550 7.91 20.82 -47.94
C LYS A 550 7.46 22.24 -47.63
N THR A 551 6.16 22.50 -47.77
CA THR A 551 5.56 23.76 -47.34
C THR A 551 5.11 23.59 -45.89
N VAL A 552 5.60 24.44 -44.99
CA VAL A 552 5.24 24.42 -43.56
C VAL A 552 4.41 25.64 -43.20
N THR A 553 3.45 25.46 -42.30
CA THR A 553 2.81 26.58 -41.59
C THR A 553 3.63 26.91 -40.35
N LEU A 554 3.94 28.19 -40.18
CA LEU A 554 4.58 28.72 -38.99
C LEU A 554 3.65 29.69 -38.26
N VAL A 555 3.80 29.80 -36.95
CA VAL A 555 3.04 30.68 -36.05
C VAL A 555 4.00 31.57 -35.24
N GLU A 556 3.62 32.82 -35.01
CA GLU A 556 4.41 33.79 -34.24
C GLU A 556 4.67 33.26 -32.81
N ILE A 557 5.90 33.43 -32.30
CA ILE A 557 6.18 33.19 -30.87
C ILE A 557 5.46 34.24 -30.01
N ALA A 558 5.23 33.94 -28.74
CA ALA A 558 4.35 34.73 -27.89
C ALA A 558 5.07 35.25 -26.63
N GLY A 559 4.33 35.61 -25.56
CA GLY A 559 4.93 36.18 -24.35
C GLY A 559 5.79 37.42 -24.63
N ASN A 560 7.01 37.48 -24.09
CA ASN A 560 7.93 38.62 -24.27
C ASN A 560 8.47 38.76 -25.71
N ARG A 561 8.35 37.70 -26.54
CA ARG A 561 8.88 37.56 -27.90
C ARG A 561 10.39 37.81 -27.96
N ILE A 562 11.13 36.98 -27.25
CA ILE A 562 12.61 36.98 -27.19
C ILE A 562 13.12 35.62 -27.70
N ILE A 563 14.05 35.67 -28.65
CA ILE A 563 14.75 34.49 -29.17
C ILE A 563 16.03 34.27 -28.35
N LYS A 564 16.28 33.01 -27.99
CA LYS A 564 17.48 32.51 -27.30
C LYS A 564 17.79 31.10 -27.80
N GLY A 565 19.02 30.62 -27.55
CA GLY A 565 19.45 29.28 -27.94
C GLY A 565 19.67 29.13 -29.46
N GLY A 566 19.49 27.90 -29.97
CA GLY A 566 19.67 27.62 -31.39
C GLY A 566 21.11 27.82 -31.86
N ASN A 567 21.32 28.69 -32.85
CA ASN A 567 22.64 29.04 -33.40
C ASN A 567 23.04 30.50 -33.11
N PHE A 568 22.34 31.18 -32.19
CA PHE A 568 22.55 32.59 -31.82
C PHE A 568 22.47 33.60 -32.99
N ILE A 569 21.82 33.25 -34.10
CA ILE A 569 21.71 34.10 -35.30
C ILE A 569 20.81 35.32 -35.04
N ALA A 570 19.67 35.10 -34.39
CA ALA A 570 18.58 36.06 -34.24
C ALA A 570 18.26 36.40 -32.77
N SER A 571 19.09 35.91 -31.84
CA SER A 571 18.96 36.09 -30.39
C SER A 571 18.70 37.54 -29.95
N GLY A 572 17.91 37.69 -28.89
CA GLY A 572 17.38 38.96 -28.40
C GLY A 572 15.89 39.12 -28.73
N LYS A 573 15.32 40.30 -28.42
CA LYS A 573 13.91 40.59 -28.70
C LYS A 573 13.64 40.60 -30.21
N VAL A 574 12.45 40.16 -30.60
CA VAL A 574 11.95 40.24 -31.98
C VAL A 574 11.64 41.70 -32.33
N ASP A 575 12.47 42.29 -33.19
CA ASP A 575 12.30 43.65 -33.72
C ASP A 575 12.75 43.72 -35.19
N ILE A 576 11.86 44.21 -36.05
CA ILE A 576 12.08 44.34 -37.51
C ILE A 576 13.26 45.28 -37.81
N SER A 577 13.59 46.21 -36.92
CA SER A 577 14.78 47.08 -37.06
C SER A 577 16.10 46.30 -37.20
N ARG A 578 16.14 45.06 -36.69
CA ARG A 578 17.31 44.18 -36.69
C ARG A 578 17.47 43.32 -37.94
N ALA A 579 16.60 43.46 -38.94
CA ALA A 579 16.64 42.63 -40.15
C ALA A 579 18.00 42.71 -40.89
N GLU A 580 18.62 43.88 -40.95
CA GLU A 580 19.96 44.04 -41.56
C GLU A 580 21.07 43.37 -40.75
N GLU A 581 21.04 43.51 -39.42
CA GLU A 581 21.97 42.84 -38.48
C GLU A 581 21.92 41.31 -38.67
N ILE A 582 20.69 40.78 -38.69
CA ILE A 582 20.43 39.33 -38.82
C ILE A 582 20.83 38.83 -40.21
N MET A 583 20.60 39.60 -41.28
CA MET A 583 21.06 39.24 -42.62
C MET A 583 22.57 39.19 -42.75
N GLN A 584 23.30 40.12 -42.12
CA GLN A 584 24.76 40.07 -42.09
C GLN A 584 25.26 38.82 -41.35
N ARG A 585 24.69 38.50 -40.17
CA ARG A 585 24.99 37.26 -39.43
C ARG A 585 24.71 36.01 -40.26
N LEU A 586 23.54 35.92 -40.90
CA LEU A 586 23.16 34.80 -41.77
C LEU A 586 24.17 34.57 -42.92
N GLN A 587 24.69 35.65 -43.51
CA GLN A 587 25.69 35.56 -44.58
C GLN A 587 27.07 35.15 -44.06
N VAL A 588 27.52 35.71 -42.93
CA VAL A 588 28.82 35.39 -42.31
C VAL A 588 28.88 33.94 -41.84
N GLU A 589 27.83 33.44 -41.18
CA GLU A 589 27.74 32.08 -40.67
C GLU A 589 27.28 31.05 -41.72
N GLY A 590 27.08 31.46 -42.99
CA GLY A 590 26.79 30.56 -44.11
C GLY A 590 25.40 29.92 -44.11
N PHE A 591 24.41 30.54 -43.48
CA PHE A 591 23.03 30.03 -43.39
C PHE A 591 22.27 30.27 -44.70
N ALA A 592 21.68 29.21 -45.27
CA ALA A 592 20.92 29.33 -46.51
C ALA A 592 19.65 30.18 -46.34
N HIS A 593 19.65 31.35 -46.95
CA HIS A 593 18.48 32.24 -47.08
C HIS A 593 18.07 32.33 -48.56
N VAL A 594 16.76 32.22 -48.83
CA VAL A 594 16.17 32.43 -50.16
C VAL A 594 14.94 33.32 -49.98
N PRO A 595 14.93 34.57 -50.47
CA PRO A 595 13.75 35.43 -50.39
C PRO A 595 12.58 34.79 -51.14
N GLU A 596 11.41 34.73 -50.52
CA GLU A 596 10.17 34.42 -51.22
C GLU A 596 9.46 35.72 -51.64
N PRO A 597 8.77 35.76 -52.81
CA PRO A 597 7.96 36.91 -53.19
C PRO A 597 6.94 37.30 -52.11
N ALA A 598 6.64 38.59 -52.00
CA ALA A 598 5.61 39.07 -51.08
C ALA A 598 4.26 38.37 -51.38
N PRO A 599 3.54 37.89 -50.34
CA PRO A 599 2.31 37.13 -50.54
C PRO A 599 1.22 37.97 -51.24
N THR A 600 0.49 37.35 -52.16
CA THR A 600 -0.71 37.93 -52.78
C THR A 600 -1.84 38.09 -51.75
N ALA A 601 -2.79 38.97 -52.02
CA ALA A 601 -3.87 39.32 -51.07
C ALA A 601 -4.69 38.11 -50.59
N ASP A 602 -4.84 37.06 -51.40
CA ASP A 602 -5.53 35.82 -51.03
C ASP A 602 -4.82 35.00 -49.93
N SER A 603 -3.60 35.39 -49.52
CA SER A 603 -2.83 34.74 -48.47
C SER A 603 -3.27 35.14 -47.05
N ALA A 604 -4.27 36.03 -46.91
CA ALA A 604 -4.55 36.76 -45.67
C ALA A 604 -5.15 35.94 -44.50
N LEU A 605 -5.65 34.72 -44.74
CA LEU A 605 -6.31 33.90 -43.73
C LEU A 605 -5.79 32.45 -43.74
N ILE A 606 -4.66 32.22 -43.08
CA ILE A 606 -4.18 30.87 -42.76
C ILE A 606 -4.88 30.41 -41.49
N ALA A 607 -5.85 29.50 -41.63
CA ALA A 607 -6.57 28.90 -40.51
C ALA A 607 -5.62 28.21 -39.50
N PRO A 608 -5.95 28.23 -38.20
CA PRO A 608 -5.13 27.59 -37.17
C PRO A 608 -5.11 26.07 -37.29
N PHE A 609 -4.01 25.45 -36.84
CA PHE A 609 -3.96 24.00 -36.71
C PHE A 609 -5.02 23.50 -35.73
N THR A 610 -5.85 22.55 -36.14
CA THR A 610 -6.81 21.87 -35.25
C THR A 610 -6.51 20.38 -35.18
N MET A 611 -6.59 19.80 -33.99
CA MET A 611 -6.44 18.36 -33.77
C MET A 611 -7.71 17.72 -33.23
N ASP A 612 -7.76 16.40 -33.33
CA ASP A 612 -8.81 15.60 -32.73
C ASP A 612 -8.66 15.56 -31.19
N ARG A 613 -9.78 15.55 -30.46
CA ARG A 613 -9.79 15.55 -28.98
C ARG A 613 -9.21 14.26 -28.39
N GLU A 614 -9.44 13.12 -29.05
CA GLU A 614 -8.88 11.84 -28.61
C GLU A 614 -7.36 11.81 -28.84
N ALA A 615 -6.89 12.36 -29.97
CA ALA A 615 -5.47 12.52 -30.25
C ALA A 615 -4.78 13.47 -29.26
N TYR A 616 -5.47 14.56 -28.85
CA TYR A 616 -4.97 15.47 -27.82
C TYR A 616 -4.87 14.77 -26.46
N ALA A 617 -5.95 14.11 -26.03
CA ALA A 617 -6.00 13.39 -24.75
C ALA A 617 -4.89 12.32 -24.69
N ARG A 618 -4.67 11.57 -25.78
CA ARG A 618 -3.60 10.58 -25.89
C ARG A 618 -2.20 11.19 -25.77
N MET A 619 -1.98 12.41 -26.28
CA MET A 619 -0.68 13.09 -26.25
C MET A 619 -0.37 13.79 -24.92
N PHE A 620 -1.35 14.48 -24.33
CA PHE A 620 -1.15 15.42 -23.22
C PHE A 620 -1.98 15.07 -21.98
N GLY A 621 -2.68 13.95 -21.96
CA GLY A 621 -3.75 13.68 -21.00
C GLY A 621 -5.02 14.52 -21.28
N PRO A 622 -6.16 14.15 -20.67
CA PRO A 622 -7.47 14.77 -20.88
C PRO A 622 -7.50 16.27 -20.54
N THR A 623 -8.51 16.97 -21.03
CA THR A 623 -8.74 18.42 -20.87
C THR A 623 -10.22 18.72 -20.58
N THR A 624 -10.56 19.99 -20.31
CA THR A 624 -11.88 20.47 -19.86
C THR A 624 -13.05 19.74 -20.53
N GLY A 625 -13.92 19.11 -19.75
CA GLY A 625 -15.10 18.38 -20.22
C GLY A 625 -14.90 16.90 -20.55
N ASP A 626 -13.66 16.41 -20.72
CA ASP A 626 -13.38 14.97 -20.86
C ASP A 626 -13.75 14.21 -19.57
N LEU A 627 -14.19 12.95 -19.72
CA LEU A 627 -14.47 12.04 -18.61
C LEU A 627 -13.34 11.01 -18.45
N VAL A 628 -12.99 10.67 -17.21
CA VAL A 628 -11.96 9.67 -16.85
C VAL A 628 -12.50 8.71 -15.81
N ARG A 629 -12.38 7.40 -16.05
CA ARG A 629 -12.77 6.33 -15.12
C ARG A 629 -11.71 6.16 -14.03
N LEU A 630 -12.12 5.98 -12.77
CA LEU A 630 -11.18 5.76 -11.65
C LEU A 630 -10.90 4.26 -11.45
N GLY A 631 -9.83 3.76 -12.07
CA GLY A 631 -9.52 2.32 -12.09
C GLY A 631 -10.67 1.49 -12.66
N LEU A 632 -10.93 0.32 -12.07
CA LEU A 632 -12.12 -0.49 -12.39
C LEU A 632 -13.42 -0.04 -11.69
N THR A 633 -13.42 1.03 -10.90
CA THR A 633 -14.68 1.52 -10.29
C THR A 633 -15.63 2.11 -11.33
N ASN A 634 -16.93 2.13 -11.03
CA ASN A 634 -17.95 2.85 -11.80
C ASN A 634 -17.91 4.39 -11.64
N LEU A 635 -16.87 4.94 -11.00
CA LEU A 635 -16.69 6.37 -10.76
C LEU A 635 -16.02 7.03 -11.96
N TRP A 636 -16.61 8.12 -12.43
CA TRP A 636 -16.17 8.93 -13.57
C TRP A 636 -15.95 10.37 -13.15
N VAL A 637 -14.75 10.90 -13.37
CA VAL A 637 -14.47 12.32 -13.12
C VAL A 637 -14.47 13.12 -14.41
N ARG A 638 -15.10 14.28 -14.39
CA ARG A 638 -14.98 15.31 -15.45
C ARG A 638 -13.85 16.25 -15.11
N VAL A 639 -13.00 16.57 -16.09
CA VAL A 639 -12.04 17.67 -15.98
C VAL A 639 -12.79 19.01 -15.96
N GLU A 640 -12.77 19.70 -14.82
CA GLU A 640 -13.56 20.93 -14.57
C GLU A 640 -12.94 22.16 -15.25
N LYS A 641 -11.62 22.15 -15.42
CA LYS A 641 -10.80 23.22 -16.01
C LYS A 641 -9.49 22.64 -16.54
N ASP A 642 -8.92 23.26 -17.57
CA ASP A 642 -7.52 23.17 -17.94
C ASP A 642 -6.85 24.54 -17.74
N CYS A 643 -5.62 24.55 -17.23
CA CYS A 643 -4.80 25.74 -17.06
C CYS A 643 -3.86 26.01 -18.25
N THR A 644 -3.74 25.07 -19.20
CA THR A 644 -2.85 25.19 -20.36
C THR A 644 -3.27 26.27 -21.36
N VAL A 645 -2.36 26.59 -22.28
CA VAL A 645 -2.66 27.31 -23.52
C VAL A 645 -2.43 26.32 -24.67
N TYR A 646 -3.48 25.95 -25.39
CA TYR A 646 -3.41 24.88 -26.39
C TYR A 646 -2.37 25.19 -27.48
N GLY A 647 -1.41 24.28 -27.65
CA GLY A 647 -0.25 24.40 -28.54
C GLY A 647 1.06 24.89 -27.89
N ASP A 648 1.04 25.32 -26.62
CA ASP A 648 2.21 25.64 -25.78
C ASP A 648 2.44 24.59 -24.67
N GLU A 649 1.96 23.34 -24.82
CA GLU A 649 2.02 22.30 -23.78
C GLU A 649 3.46 21.92 -23.39
N CYS A 650 3.70 21.81 -22.08
CA CYS A 650 4.98 21.47 -21.51
C CYS A 650 5.28 19.97 -21.72
N ALA A 651 6.04 19.65 -22.77
CA ALA A 651 6.43 18.28 -23.10
C ALA A 651 7.97 18.13 -23.14
N PHE A 652 8.50 17.19 -22.35
CA PHE A 652 9.94 16.88 -22.28
C PHE A 652 10.36 15.68 -23.16
N GLY A 653 11.57 15.74 -23.72
CA GLY A 653 12.18 14.67 -24.52
C GLY A 653 12.84 15.15 -25.81
N GLY A 654 13.45 14.22 -26.55
CA GLY A 654 14.17 14.51 -27.79
C GLY A 654 13.32 15.26 -28.81
N GLY A 655 13.73 16.48 -29.17
CA GLY A 655 13.01 17.34 -30.12
C GLY A 655 11.73 18.00 -29.60
N LYS A 656 11.30 17.74 -28.36
CA LYS A 656 10.04 18.25 -27.79
C LYS A 656 10.11 19.74 -27.38
N THR A 657 9.17 20.19 -26.54
CA THR A 657 8.94 21.58 -26.12
C THR A 657 9.97 22.10 -25.12
N LEU A 658 10.19 21.39 -24.01
CA LEU A 658 11.07 21.82 -22.92
C LEU A 658 12.55 21.63 -23.30
N ARG A 659 13.11 22.62 -24.02
CA ARG A 659 14.50 22.72 -24.50
C ARG A 659 14.95 24.18 -24.52
N GLU A 660 16.24 24.42 -24.75
CA GLU A 660 16.94 25.67 -24.45
C GLU A 660 16.42 26.88 -25.25
N GLY A 661 16.00 27.95 -24.56
CA GLY A 661 15.39 29.13 -25.20
C GLY A 661 14.02 28.85 -25.83
N MET A 662 13.53 27.61 -25.74
CA MET A 662 12.24 27.16 -26.26
C MET A 662 11.24 27.12 -25.09
N GLY A 663 10.71 25.95 -24.70
CA GLY A 663 9.91 25.83 -23.48
C GLY A 663 10.70 25.92 -22.17
N GLN A 664 12.04 25.88 -22.21
CA GLN A 664 12.92 26.15 -21.08
C GLN A 664 13.60 27.51 -21.28
N SER A 665 13.42 28.43 -20.34
CA SER A 665 14.03 29.77 -20.37
C SER A 665 15.55 29.67 -20.28
N SER A 666 16.25 30.48 -21.09
CA SER A 666 17.69 30.72 -20.96
C SER A 666 17.98 31.87 -19.98
N GLU A 667 19.22 31.96 -19.51
CA GLU A 667 19.74 33.10 -18.70
C GLU A 667 18.95 33.39 -17.40
N ARG A 668 18.34 32.35 -16.81
CA ARG A 668 17.66 32.40 -15.50
C ARG A 668 18.47 31.70 -14.42
N SER A 669 18.38 32.24 -13.22
CA SER A 669 18.95 31.69 -11.99
C SER A 669 18.03 30.65 -11.34
N GLU A 670 18.56 29.82 -10.45
CA GLU A 670 17.74 28.93 -9.60
C GLU A 670 16.73 29.72 -8.75
N ALA A 671 17.01 30.98 -8.40
CA ALA A 671 16.10 31.85 -7.67
C ALA A 671 14.83 32.19 -8.47
N GLU A 672 14.90 32.20 -9.80
CA GLU A 672 13.77 32.45 -10.72
C GLU A 672 13.06 31.17 -11.18
N CYS A 673 13.77 30.04 -11.25
CA CYS A 673 13.26 28.80 -11.84
C CYS A 673 12.52 27.90 -10.83
N LEU A 674 11.79 26.91 -11.31
CA LEU A 674 11.35 25.76 -10.51
C LEU A 674 12.51 24.78 -10.24
N ASP A 675 12.47 24.05 -9.14
CA ASP A 675 13.37 22.91 -8.89
C ASP A 675 12.89 21.68 -9.68
N THR A 676 11.57 21.50 -9.76
CA THR A 676 10.93 20.43 -10.52
C THR A 676 9.57 20.90 -11.04
N VAL A 677 9.18 20.47 -12.23
CA VAL A 677 7.82 20.63 -12.76
C VAL A 677 7.19 19.27 -13.02
N ILE A 678 5.97 19.05 -12.52
CA ILE A 678 5.10 17.95 -12.97
C ILE A 678 4.25 18.50 -14.11
N THR A 679 4.45 18.02 -15.32
CA THR A 679 3.79 18.55 -16.52
C THR A 679 2.45 17.90 -16.79
N ASN A 680 1.46 18.65 -17.28
CA ASN A 680 0.19 18.12 -17.79
C ASN A 680 -0.59 17.20 -16.82
N ALA A 681 -0.51 17.43 -15.50
CA ALA A 681 -1.15 16.57 -14.49
C ALA A 681 -2.68 16.76 -14.45
N LEU A 682 -3.45 15.67 -14.44
CA LEU A 682 -4.84 15.70 -13.98
C LEU A 682 -4.86 15.65 -12.45
N ILE A 683 -5.06 16.79 -11.81
CA ILE A 683 -5.16 16.90 -10.36
C ILE A 683 -6.55 16.41 -9.94
N ILE A 684 -6.59 15.50 -8.96
CA ILE A 684 -7.78 15.16 -8.20
C ILE A 684 -7.49 15.52 -6.74
N ASP A 685 -8.22 16.50 -6.22
CA ASP A 685 -8.08 17.04 -4.88
C ASP A 685 -9.46 17.50 -4.36
N TRP A 686 -9.58 17.75 -3.05
CA TRP A 686 -10.82 18.32 -2.49
C TRP A 686 -11.15 19.70 -3.12
N SER A 687 -10.11 20.49 -3.44
CA SER A 687 -10.24 21.84 -4.00
C SER A 687 -10.74 21.86 -5.46
N GLY A 688 -10.59 20.77 -6.21
CA GLY A 688 -10.93 20.74 -7.63
C GLY A 688 -10.50 19.45 -8.35
N ILE A 689 -11.10 19.20 -9.51
CA ILE A 689 -10.65 18.17 -10.45
C ILE A 689 -10.29 18.86 -11.78
N TYR A 690 -9.01 19.13 -11.99
CA TYR A 690 -8.57 20.02 -13.07
C TYR A 690 -7.18 19.66 -13.60
N LYS A 691 -6.88 20.12 -14.80
CA LYS A 691 -5.65 19.87 -15.53
C LYS A 691 -4.70 21.06 -15.39
N ALA A 692 -3.46 20.82 -14.96
CA ALA A 692 -2.45 21.87 -14.78
C ALA A 692 -1.02 21.30 -14.78
N ASP A 693 -0.03 22.18 -14.98
CA ASP A 693 1.33 21.93 -14.52
C ASP A 693 1.42 22.22 -13.00
N ILE A 694 2.27 21.48 -12.28
CA ILE A 694 2.56 21.72 -10.85
C ILE A 694 4.03 22.11 -10.72
N GLY A 695 4.29 23.30 -10.18
CA GLY A 695 5.63 23.81 -9.92
C GLY A 695 6.06 23.52 -8.49
N ILE A 696 7.24 22.92 -8.33
CA ILE A 696 7.84 22.56 -7.05
C ILE A 696 9.10 23.39 -6.81
N LYS A 697 9.24 23.95 -5.61
CA LYS A 697 10.41 24.72 -5.18
C LYS A 697 10.65 24.63 -3.68
N ASN A 698 11.90 24.42 -3.25
CA ASN A 698 12.31 24.14 -1.86
C ASN A 698 11.47 23.02 -1.22
N GLY A 699 11.05 22.04 -2.02
CA GLY A 699 10.15 20.95 -1.61
C GLY A 699 8.70 21.33 -1.32
N LEU A 700 8.30 22.58 -1.59
CA LEU A 700 6.93 23.06 -1.53
C LEU A 700 6.28 23.09 -2.92
N ILE A 701 4.96 23.00 -2.97
CA ILE A 701 4.16 23.36 -4.14
C ILE A 701 4.21 24.89 -4.26
N SER A 702 5.00 25.43 -5.20
CA SER A 702 5.23 26.87 -5.34
C SER A 702 4.17 27.56 -6.18
N ALA A 703 3.62 26.87 -7.19
CA ALA A 703 2.53 27.35 -8.03
C ALA A 703 1.85 26.17 -8.77
N ILE A 704 0.60 26.37 -9.18
CA ILE A 704 -0.17 25.42 -9.98
C ILE A 704 -0.82 26.21 -11.12
N GLY A 705 -0.65 25.79 -12.37
CA GLY A 705 -1.05 26.59 -13.52
C GLY A 705 -0.48 26.09 -14.84
N LYS A 706 0.24 26.98 -15.54
CA LYS A 706 0.95 26.68 -16.80
C LYS A 706 2.40 27.11 -16.66
N ALA A 707 3.31 26.16 -16.88
CA ALA A 707 4.75 26.35 -16.76
C ALA A 707 5.42 26.67 -18.10
N GLY A 708 6.73 26.83 -18.09
CA GLY A 708 7.56 26.89 -19.29
C GLY A 708 8.38 28.17 -19.38
N ASN A 709 8.35 28.82 -20.54
CA ASN A 709 9.19 29.98 -20.83
C ASN A 709 8.36 31.23 -21.21
N PRO A 710 8.31 32.27 -20.35
CA PRO A 710 7.55 33.50 -20.66
C PRO A 710 8.15 34.31 -21.82
N ASP A 711 9.35 33.97 -22.30
CA ASP A 711 9.97 34.67 -23.43
C ASP A 711 9.38 34.28 -24.80
N MET A 712 8.66 33.16 -24.90
CA MET A 712 8.05 32.70 -26.16
C MET A 712 6.67 32.01 -26.06
N MET A 713 6.17 31.75 -24.85
CA MET A 713 4.85 31.15 -24.59
C MET A 713 3.89 32.16 -23.95
N ASP A 714 2.60 31.97 -24.15
CA ASP A 714 1.57 32.73 -23.40
C ASP A 714 1.18 32.01 -22.11
N GLY A 715 0.60 32.76 -21.17
CA GLY A 715 -0.03 32.23 -19.95
C GLY A 715 0.92 31.63 -18.91
N VAL A 716 2.24 31.65 -19.13
CA VAL A 716 3.23 31.13 -18.17
C VAL A 716 3.13 31.89 -16.86
N HIS A 717 2.87 31.18 -15.77
CA HIS A 717 2.77 31.78 -14.43
C HIS A 717 4.15 32.30 -13.99
N PRO A 718 4.25 33.50 -13.36
CA PRO A 718 5.54 34.10 -13.00
C PRO A 718 6.46 33.18 -12.21
N ASP A 719 5.91 32.43 -11.26
CA ASP A 719 6.65 31.49 -10.40
C ASP A 719 6.77 30.06 -10.97
N MET A 720 6.47 29.86 -12.27
CA MET A 720 6.54 28.55 -12.97
C MET A 720 7.50 28.54 -14.16
N ILE A 721 8.56 29.35 -14.09
CA ILE A 721 9.62 29.36 -15.11
C ILE A 721 10.39 28.02 -15.04
N VAL A 722 10.40 27.30 -16.16
CA VAL A 722 11.27 26.14 -16.37
C VAL A 722 12.61 26.65 -16.89
N GLY A 723 13.71 26.34 -16.21
CA GLY A 723 15.05 26.77 -16.60
C GLY A 723 16.09 25.65 -16.45
N SER A 724 17.36 26.01 -16.47
CA SER A 724 18.48 25.04 -16.46
C SER A 724 18.63 24.25 -15.16
N SER A 725 17.96 24.66 -14.08
CA SER A 725 17.95 23.96 -12.78
C SER A 725 16.67 23.16 -12.54
N THR A 726 15.76 23.09 -13.51
CA THR A 726 14.42 22.48 -13.35
C THR A 726 14.40 21.03 -13.87
N ASP A 727 14.12 20.06 -12.99
CA ASP A 727 13.82 18.68 -13.38
C ASP A 727 12.36 18.53 -13.86
N VAL A 728 12.05 17.45 -14.60
CA VAL A 728 10.72 17.25 -15.22
C VAL A 728 10.15 15.87 -14.94
N ILE A 729 8.94 15.85 -14.36
CA ILE A 729 8.12 14.64 -14.19
C ILE A 729 6.94 14.72 -15.16
N ALA A 730 6.77 13.67 -16.00
CA ALA A 730 5.70 13.60 -16.99
C ALA A 730 4.37 13.18 -16.34
N GLY A 731 3.49 14.15 -16.08
CA GLY A 731 2.12 13.93 -15.59
C GLY A 731 1.10 13.71 -16.71
N GLU A 732 1.45 13.85 -17.99
CA GLU A 732 0.55 13.51 -19.10
C GLU A 732 0.07 12.05 -18.99
N ASN A 733 -1.25 11.85 -19.17
CA ASN A 733 -1.93 10.58 -18.92
C ASN A 733 -1.70 10.01 -17.50
N LYS A 734 -1.58 10.88 -16.48
CA LYS A 734 -1.55 10.52 -15.05
C LYS A 734 -2.59 11.30 -14.28
N ILE A 735 -3.05 10.71 -13.18
CA ILE A 735 -3.73 11.44 -12.10
C ILE A 735 -2.69 11.80 -11.05
N VAL A 736 -2.76 13.00 -10.48
CA VAL A 736 -1.97 13.42 -9.32
C VAL A 736 -2.91 13.74 -8.16
N THR A 737 -2.63 13.17 -7.00
CA THR A 737 -3.31 13.47 -5.74
C THR A 737 -2.29 13.98 -4.72
N ALA A 738 -2.78 14.59 -3.64
CA ALA A 738 -2.00 14.64 -2.41
C ALA A 738 -1.69 13.22 -1.92
N GLY A 739 -0.57 13.05 -1.22
CA GLY A 739 -0.30 11.84 -0.47
C GLY A 739 -1.27 11.68 0.69
N GLY A 740 -1.72 10.44 0.94
CA GLY A 740 -2.69 10.17 2.00
C GLY A 740 -2.10 10.34 3.40
N PHE A 741 -2.98 10.60 4.35
CA PHE A 741 -2.66 10.72 5.78
C PHE A 741 -3.52 9.73 6.55
N ASP A 742 -2.88 8.68 7.08
CA ASP A 742 -3.51 7.75 8.02
C ASP A 742 -3.26 8.22 9.45
N THR A 743 -4.34 8.45 10.20
CA THR A 743 -4.28 8.92 11.59
C THR A 743 -4.34 7.81 12.63
N HIS A 744 -4.68 6.59 12.25
CA HIS A 744 -4.88 5.48 13.20
C HIS A 744 -3.82 4.40 13.00
N ILE A 745 -2.57 4.78 13.23
CA ILE A 745 -1.42 3.86 13.16
C ILE A 745 -1.08 3.28 14.55
N HIS A 746 -1.07 1.96 14.66
CA HIS A 746 -0.43 1.27 15.77
C HIS A 746 1.02 0.97 15.37
N PHE A 747 1.99 1.59 16.05
CA PHE A 747 3.43 1.41 15.76
C PHE A 747 3.97 0.05 16.26
N ILE A 748 3.39 -1.03 15.71
CA ILE A 748 3.68 -2.44 16.01
C ILE A 748 4.96 -2.88 15.30
N CYS A 749 5.16 -2.52 14.02
CA CYS A 749 6.39 -2.80 13.29
C CYS A 749 6.72 -1.71 12.25
N PRO A 750 8.01 -1.49 11.91
CA PRO A 750 8.41 -0.49 10.92
C PRO A 750 8.06 -0.87 9.47
N GLN A 751 7.79 -2.14 9.19
CA GLN A 751 7.43 -2.63 7.84
C GLN A 751 6.14 -2.00 7.30
N GLN A 752 5.23 -1.56 8.18
CA GLN A 752 4.01 -0.83 7.79
C GLN A 752 4.29 0.38 6.89
N VAL A 753 5.47 1.01 7.01
CA VAL A 753 5.85 2.18 6.20
C VAL A 753 6.02 1.82 4.72
N ASP A 754 6.53 0.62 4.41
CA ASP A 754 6.72 0.19 3.02
C ASP A 754 5.37 -0.14 2.36
N GLU A 755 4.48 -0.84 3.07
CA GLU A 755 3.11 -1.13 2.61
C GLU A 755 2.28 0.15 2.41
N ALA A 756 2.35 1.08 3.36
CA ALA A 756 1.60 2.32 3.31
C ALA A 756 2.14 3.29 2.24
N LEU A 757 3.45 3.39 2.04
CA LEU A 757 4.01 4.11 0.89
C LEU A 757 3.63 3.44 -0.42
N ALA A 758 3.64 2.10 -0.48
CA ALA A 758 3.23 1.35 -1.67
C ALA A 758 1.75 1.55 -2.04
N SER A 759 0.90 1.97 -1.10
CA SER A 759 -0.50 2.36 -1.36
C SER A 759 -0.72 3.86 -1.57
N GLY A 760 0.28 4.73 -1.32
CA GLY A 760 0.20 6.18 -1.49
C GLY A 760 -0.01 7.00 -0.21
N ILE A 761 0.14 6.42 0.98
CA ILE A 761 0.16 7.15 2.25
C ILE A 761 1.53 7.80 2.46
N THR A 762 1.54 9.09 2.78
CA THR A 762 2.76 9.91 3.00
C THR A 762 2.89 10.47 4.41
N THR A 763 1.85 10.33 5.23
CA THR A 763 1.83 10.76 6.64
C THR A 763 1.20 9.70 7.52
N PHE A 764 1.85 9.42 8.65
CA PHE A 764 1.34 8.64 9.77
C PHE A 764 1.12 9.53 11.00
N LEU A 765 0.02 9.33 11.71
CA LEU A 765 -0.15 9.67 13.12
C LEU A 765 -0.61 8.42 13.87
N GLY A 766 -0.20 8.28 15.11
CA GLY A 766 -0.59 7.14 15.94
C GLY A 766 0.38 6.91 17.10
N GLY A 767 0.39 5.72 17.67
CA GLY A 767 1.18 5.44 18.87
C GLY A 767 1.57 3.97 19.01
N GLY A 768 2.58 3.72 19.85
CA GLY A 768 3.11 2.39 20.11
C GLY A 768 4.57 2.36 20.53
N THR A 769 5.09 1.17 20.82
CA THR A 769 6.50 0.92 21.19
C THR A 769 7.03 -0.39 20.59
N GLY A 770 6.66 -0.72 19.34
CA GLY A 770 6.81 -2.08 18.81
C GLY A 770 5.71 -3.03 19.33
N PRO A 771 5.83 -4.36 19.14
CA PRO A 771 4.75 -5.33 19.34
C PRO A 771 4.52 -5.69 20.82
N SER A 772 4.25 -4.69 21.66
CA SER A 772 3.83 -4.86 23.06
C SER A 772 2.31 -5.05 23.12
N THR A 773 1.79 -5.76 24.12
CA THR A 773 0.33 -5.92 24.31
C THR A 773 -0.41 -4.58 24.31
N GLY A 774 0.15 -3.55 24.94
CA GLY A 774 -0.44 -2.21 24.96
C GLY A 774 -0.38 -1.48 23.61
N THR A 775 0.58 -1.81 22.73
CA THR A 775 0.61 -1.31 21.35
C THR A 775 -0.36 -2.08 20.46
N ASN A 776 -0.41 -3.40 20.61
CA ASN A 776 -1.24 -4.29 19.79
C ASN A 776 -2.74 -4.00 19.98
N ALA A 777 -3.11 -3.40 21.13
CA ALA A 777 -4.47 -2.95 21.41
C ALA A 777 -4.67 -1.42 21.29
N THR A 778 -3.64 -0.56 21.44
CA THR A 778 -3.85 0.91 21.55
C THR A 778 -2.78 1.78 20.87
N THR A 779 -3.19 2.87 20.21
CA THR A 779 -2.29 3.92 19.66
C THR A 779 -1.65 4.80 20.76
N CYS A 780 -0.94 4.19 21.70
CA CYS A 780 -0.28 4.88 22.81
C CYS A 780 1.24 4.66 22.81
N THR A 781 2.03 5.73 22.80
CA THR A 781 3.45 5.70 23.19
C THR A 781 3.59 6.28 24.61
N PRO A 782 3.56 5.45 25.67
CA PRO A 782 3.40 5.94 27.04
C PRO A 782 4.70 6.51 27.64
N GLY A 783 4.64 7.78 28.04
CA GLY A 783 5.65 8.45 28.86
C GLY A 783 6.89 8.98 28.10
N PRO A 784 7.64 9.95 28.68
CA PRO A 784 8.72 10.65 27.99
C PRO A 784 9.83 9.76 27.42
N THR A 785 10.21 8.68 28.13
CA THR A 785 11.28 7.78 27.70
C THR A 785 10.95 7.08 26.39
N HIS A 786 9.74 6.55 26.26
CA HIS A 786 9.30 5.87 25.04
C HIS A 786 8.96 6.86 23.93
N MET A 787 8.41 8.04 24.26
CA MET A 787 8.20 9.13 23.29
C MET A 787 9.52 9.49 22.59
N ARG A 788 10.56 9.77 23.37
CA ARG A 788 11.92 10.02 22.84
C ARG A 788 12.45 8.87 21.99
N GLN A 789 12.35 7.63 22.48
CA GLN A 789 12.85 6.45 21.77
C GLN A 789 12.15 6.24 20.42
N MET A 790 10.83 6.41 20.36
CA MET A 790 10.07 6.22 19.13
C MET A 790 10.26 7.37 18.15
N ILE A 791 10.31 8.62 18.63
CA ILE A 791 10.67 9.77 17.79
C ILE A 791 12.07 9.57 17.16
N GLN A 792 13.05 9.09 17.92
CA GLN A 792 14.39 8.77 17.40
C GLN A 792 14.41 7.54 16.46
N ALA A 793 13.60 6.52 16.71
CA ALA A 793 13.47 5.35 15.83
C ALA A 793 12.79 5.71 14.49
N CYS A 794 11.86 6.67 14.50
CA CYS A 794 11.15 7.13 13.33
C CYS A 794 11.94 8.11 12.45
N ASP A 795 13.07 8.67 12.92
CA ASP A 795 13.88 9.67 12.20
C ASP A 795 14.37 9.19 10.82
N SER A 796 14.57 7.87 10.63
CA SER A 796 15.00 7.27 9.36
C SER A 796 13.85 6.77 8.47
N LEU A 797 12.59 6.85 8.92
CA LEU A 797 11.45 6.35 8.15
C LEU A 797 11.10 7.34 7.02
N PRO A 798 10.92 6.89 5.75
CA PRO A 798 10.71 7.77 4.59
C PRO A 798 9.28 8.34 4.47
N ILE A 799 8.68 8.74 5.60
CA ILE A 799 7.29 9.20 5.73
C ILE A 799 7.21 10.35 6.75
N ASN A 800 6.18 11.19 6.69
CA ASN A 800 5.89 12.12 7.81
C ASN A 800 5.33 11.32 9.00
N VAL A 801 5.71 11.67 10.22
CA VAL A 801 5.31 10.94 11.44
C VAL A 801 4.90 11.93 12.52
N GLY A 802 3.72 11.75 13.13
CA GLY A 802 3.40 12.24 14.47
C GLY A 802 3.19 11.08 15.43
N ILE A 803 3.47 11.29 16.73
CA ILE A 803 3.35 10.23 17.75
C ILE A 803 2.42 10.69 18.88
N THR A 804 1.56 9.80 19.37
CA THR A 804 0.50 10.12 20.35
C THR A 804 0.73 9.47 21.71
N GLY A 805 0.58 10.26 22.77
CA GLY A 805 0.67 9.82 24.15
C GLY A 805 -0.61 9.12 24.62
N LYS A 806 -0.57 8.56 25.82
CA LYS A 806 -1.76 8.04 26.52
C LYS A 806 -2.46 9.19 27.27
N GLY A 807 -3.75 9.41 26.97
CA GLY A 807 -4.60 10.38 27.64
C GLY A 807 -5.33 9.85 28.89
N ASN A 808 -5.33 8.53 29.12
CA ASN A 808 -6.02 7.91 30.24
C ASN A 808 -5.28 8.12 31.58
N ASP A 809 -5.51 9.27 32.23
CA ASP A 809 -5.18 9.56 33.63
C ASP A 809 -6.25 10.51 34.20
N CYS A 810 -6.52 10.45 35.51
CA CYS A 810 -7.37 11.41 36.22
C CYS A 810 -6.57 12.58 36.85
N GLY A 811 -5.25 12.60 36.67
CA GLY A 811 -4.37 13.72 37.00
C GLY A 811 -3.53 14.15 35.79
N GLY A 812 -3.70 15.38 35.32
CA GLY A 812 -3.09 15.86 34.07
C GLY A 812 -1.56 15.76 33.98
N LYS A 813 -0.83 15.70 35.10
CA LYS A 813 0.64 15.78 35.14
C LYS A 813 1.33 14.77 34.18
N SER A 814 0.95 13.49 34.22
CA SER A 814 1.59 12.47 33.38
C SER A 814 1.27 12.65 31.89
N ILE A 815 0.13 13.28 31.60
CA ILE A 815 -0.31 13.65 30.26
C ILE A 815 0.54 14.85 29.74
N GLU A 816 0.73 15.89 30.56
CA GLU A 816 1.58 17.04 30.19
C GLU A 816 3.04 16.64 29.90
N GLU A 817 3.59 15.73 30.70
CA GLU A 817 4.97 15.22 30.51
C GLU A 817 5.14 14.52 29.16
N GLN A 818 4.10 13.83 28.65
CA GLN A 818 4.12 13.20 27.32
C GLN A 818 4.07 14.22 26.17
N ILE A 819 3.23 15.26 26.30
CA ILE A 819 3.14 16.35 25.32
C ILE A 819 4.48 17.08 25.21
N ARG A 820 5.09 17.47 26.34
CA ARG A 820 6.40 18.13 26.38
C ARG A 820 7.53 17.25 25.84
N ALA A 821 7.42 15.93 25.99
CA ALA A 821 8.34 14.96 25.38
C ALA A 821 8.15 14.75 23.87
N GLY A 822 7.18 15.42 23.24
CA GLY A 822 7.01 15.44 21.79
C GLY A 822 5.70 14.84 21.27
N ALA A 823 4.75 14.46 22.12
CA ALA A 823 3.47 13.95 21.62
C ALA A 823 2.71 15.01 20.80
N ALA A 824 2.27 14.64 19.59
CA ALA A 824 1.45 15.46 18.69
C ALA A 824 -0.06 15.37 18.99
N GLY A 825 -0.46 14.43 19.85
CA GLY A 825 -1.85 14.16 20.23
C GLY A 825 -1.93 13.12 21.34
N LEU A 826 -3.14 12.78 21.76
CA LEU A 826 -3.41 11.82 22.84
C LEU A 826 -4.52 10.84 22.45
N LYS A 827 -4.30 9.53 22.65
CA LYS A 827 -5.38 8.51 22.57
C LYS A 827 -5.96 8.27 23.96
N LEU A 828 -7.28 8.26 24.04
CA LEU A 828 -8.08 7.63 25.10
C LEU A 828 -8.51 6.24 24.63
N HIS A 829 -8.34 5.21 25.47
CA HIS A 829 -8.76 3.82 25.20
C HIS A 829 -9.55 3.18 26.35
N GLU A 830 -10.49 2.30 26.04
CA GLU A 830 -11.22 1.52 27.05
C GLU A 830 -10.30 0.55 27.82
N ASP A 831 -9.33 -0.07 27.14
CA ASP A 831 -8.25 -0.91 27.72
C ASP A 831 -7.41 -0.19 28.79
N TRP A 832 -7.46 1.15 28.81
CA TRP A 832 -6.82 2.00 29.81
C TRP A 832 -7.84 2.81 30.64
N GLY A 833 -9.13 2.57 30.46
CA GLY A 833 -10.25 3.25 31.10
C GLY A 833 -10.63 4.58 30.46
N SER A 834 -11.47 4.57 29.41
CA SER A 834 -12.07 5.76 28.77
C SER A 834 -13.20 6.39 29.61
N THR A 835 -12.98 6.50 30.92
CA THR A 835 -13.98 7.00 31.89
C THR A 835 -14.22 8.51 31.73
N PRO A 836 -15.40 9.04 32.13
CA PRO A 836 -15.70 10.47 32.19
C PRO A 836 -14.59 11.35 32.81
N ALA A 837 -13.92 10.88 33.86
CA ALA A 837 -12.85 11.63 34.53
C ALA A 837 -11.54 11.67 33.72
N ALA A 838 -11.22 10.59 32.99
CA ALA A 838 -10.09 10.54 32.08
C ALA A 838 -10.35 11.38 30.82
N ILE A 839 -11.57 11.30 30.26
CA ILE A 839 -12.04 12.15 29.17
C ILE A 839 -11.86 13.64 29.52
N ASP A 840 -12.35 14.04 30.70
CA ASP A 840 -12.32 15.44 31.12
C ASP A 840 -10.90 15.98 31.32
N THR A 841 -10.06 15.20 32.01
CA THR A 841 -8.66 15.54 32.30
C THR A 841 -7.81 15.59 31.02
N CYS A 842 -8.02 14.65 30.09
CA CYS A 842 -7.33 14.61 28.81
C CYS A 842 -7.68 15.83 27.94
N LEU A 843 -8.97 16.19 27.86
CA LEU A 843 -9.42 17.33 27.08
C LEU A 843 -8.96 18.68 27.65
N ASP A 844 -8.93 18.86 28.98
CA ASP A 844 -8.34 20.04 29.61
C ASP A 844 -6.84 20.19 29.26
N VAL A 845 -6.12 19.08 29.16
CA VAL A 845 -4.71 19.07 28.75
C VAL A 845 -4.56 19.33 27.24
N CYS A 846 -5.43 18.78 26.39
CA CYS A 846 -5.48 19.12 24.96
C CYS A 846 -5.75 20.61 24.72
N ASP A 847 -6.74 21.18 25.39
CA ASP A 847 -7.10 22.61 25.31
C ASP A 847 -5.94 23.52 25.74
N LYS A 848 -5.16 23.10 26.75
CA LYS A 848 -3.98 23.81 27.25
C LYS A 848 -2.78 23.80 26.30
N PHE A 849 -2.63 22.79 25.45
CA PHE A 849 -1.43 22.57 24.64
C PHE A 849 -1.66 22.57 23.11
N ASP A 850 -2.90 22.80 22.66
CA ASP A 850 -3.32 22.81 21.24
C ASP A 850 -2.98 21.53 20.46
N VAL A 851 -3.14 20.38 21.11
CA VAL A 851 -3.00 19.03 20.50
C VAL A 851 -4.36 18.34 20.40
N GLN A 852 -4.54 17.42 19.45
CA GLN A 852 -5.81 16.70 19.32
C GLN A 852 -5.96 15.59 20.36
N CYS A 853 -7.20 15.36 20.81
CA CYS A 853 -7.61 14.16 21.52
C CYS A 853 -8.33 13.22 20.55
N MET A 854 -7.90 11.95 20.49
CA MET A 854 -8.63 10.90 19.80
C MET A 854 -9.15 9.88 20.81
N ILE A 855 -10.35 9.35 20.60
CA ILE A 855 -11.01 8.46 21.55
C ILE A 855 -11.52 7.17 20.92
N HIS A 856 -11.27 6.09 21.65
CA HIS A 856 -12.00 4.83 21.63
C HIS A 856 -12.82 4.80 22.92
N THR A 857 -14.15 4.75 22.82
CA THR A 857 -15.06 4.94 23.96
C THR A 857 -15.33 3.65 24.74
N ASP A 858 -16.09 3.72 25.83
CA ASP A 858 -16.36 2.60 26.75
C ASP A 858 -17.40 1.64 26.14
N THR A 859 -16.97 0.60 25.41
CA THR A 859 -17.85 -0.40 24.76
C THR A 859 -18.75 -1.09 25.78
N LEU A 860 -18.20 -1.37 26.96
CA LEU A 860 -18.87 -2.04 28.07
C LEU A 860 -19.97 -1.19 28.72
N ASN A 861 -20.01 0.11 28.43
CA ASN A 861 -20.82 1.11 29.12
C ASN A 861 -20.58 1.13 30.65
N GLU A 862 -19.39 0.73 31.12
CA GLU A 862 -19.09 0.54 32.56
C GLU A 862 -19.27 1.85 33.36
N SER A 863 -18.82 2.96 32.78
CA SER A 863 -18.95 4.30 33.36
C SER A 863 -20.22 5.06 32.93
N GLY A 864 -21.05 4.45 32.09
CA GLY A 864 -22.25 5.05 31.47
C GLY A 864 -22.31 4.86 29.96
N PHE A 865 -23.47 5.16 29.38
CA PHE A 865 -23.74 5.07 27.94
C PHE A 865 -23.18 6.26 27.14
N VAL A 866 -23.32 6.23 25.81
CA VAL A 866 -22.73 7.21 24.88
C VAL A 866 -23.05 8.66 25.24
N GLU A 867 -24.26 8.96 25.71
CA GLU A 867 -24.67 10.31 26.02
C GLU A 867 -24.05 10.82 27.32
N GLN A 868 -23.53 9.94 28.20
CA GLN A 868 -22.71 10.33 29.34
C GLN A 868 -21.25 10.63 28.95
N THR A 869 -20.70 9.90 27.98
CA THR A 869 -19.40 10.21 27.35
C THR A 869 -19.46 11.54 26.59
N VAL A 870 -20.52 11.79 25.81
CA VAL A 870 -20.75 13.06 25.10
C VAL A 870 -20.86 14.25 26.06
N LYS A 871 -21.62 14.13 27.16
CA LYS A 871 -21.65 15.16 28.23
C LYS A 871 -20.25 15.45 28.78
N SER A 872 -19.39 14.44 28.88
CA SER A 872 -18.02 14.56 29.38
C SER A 872 -17.07 15.27 28.40
N PHE A 873 -17.39 15.31 27.10
CA PHE A 873 -16.67 16.15 26.14
C PHE A 873 -16.86 17.65 26.45
N LYS A 874 -17.97 18.06 27.09
CA LYS A 874 -18.31 19.47 27.39
C LYS A 874 -18.25 20.38 26.15
N ASN A 875 -18.65 19.86 24.99
CA ASN A 875 -18.56 20.51 23.67
C ASN A 875 -17.13 20.85 23.19
N ARG A 876 -16.07 20.35 23.83
CA ARG A 876 -14.68 20.49 23.36
C ARG A 876 -14.42 19.57 22.16
N THR A 877 -13.53 19.97 21.26
CA THR A 877 -13.18 19.21 20.05
C THR A 877 -12.60 17.83 20.40
N ILE A 878 -13.08 16.78 19.73
CA ILE A 878 -12.56 15.42 19.88
C ILE A 878 -12.68 14.61 18.58
N HIS A 879 -11.69 13.76 18.29
CA HIS A 879 -11.70 12.82 17.17
C HIS A 879 -12.20 11.46 17.64
N THR A 880 -13.38 11.01 17.19
CA THR A 880 -13.85 9.64 17.45
C THR A 880 -13.27 8.70 16.39
N TYR A 881 -12.49 7.71 16.83
CA TYR A 881 -12.01 6.62 15.96
C TYR A 881 -13.12 5.58 15.75
N HIS A 882 -13.03 4.83 14.65
CA HIS A 882 -13.93 3.72 14.27
C HIS A 882 -15.37 3.95 14.72
N THR A 883 -15.94 5.08 14.26
CA THR A 883 -17.14 5.70 14.86
C THR A 883 -18.37 4.78 14.80
N GLU A 884 -18.42 3.84 13.87
CA GLU A 884 -19.43 2.79 13.79
C GLU A 884 -19.45 1.84 15.01
N GLY A 885 -18.27 1.50 15.55
CA GLY A 885 -18.12 0.76 16.82
C GLY A 885 -17.54 -0.66 16.75
N ALA A 886 -17.37 -1.28 15.59
CA ALA A 886 -16.72 -2.60 15.48
C ALA A 886 -15.24 -2.56 15.90
N GLY A 887 -14.53 -1.48 15.54
CA GLY A 887 -13.20 -1.16 16.08
C GLY A 887 -13.22 -0.77 17.58
N GLY A 888 -14.38 -0.33 18.07
CA GLY A 888 -14.68 -0.19 19.50
C GLY A 888 -15.41 1.09 19.90
N GLY A 889 -16.13 1.02 21.01
CA GLY A 889 -16.94 2.10 21.56
C GLY A 889 -18.34 1.65 21.96
N HIS A 890 -19.05 2.50 22.72
CA HIS A 890 -20.36 2.25 23.31
C HIS A 890 -21.28 1.36 22.45
N ALA A 891 -21.54 0.14 22.92
CA ALA A 891 -22.41 -0.79 22.21
C ALA A 891 -23.88 -0.54 22.60
N PRO A 892 -24.82 -0.48 21.63
CA PRO A 892 -24.64 -0.53 20.18
C PRO A 892 -24.48 0.86 19.50
N ASP A 893 -24.60 1.96 20.26
CA ASP A 893 -25.05 3.25 19.75
C ASP A 893 -23.95 4.32 19.56
N ILE A 894 -22.67 3.99 19.67
CA ILE A 894 -21.54 4.91 19.45
C ILE A 894 -21.62 5.66 18.10
N ILE A 895 -22.17 5.05 17.05
CA ILE A 895 -22.35 5.68 15.73
C ILE A 895 -23.19 6.97 15.76
N SER A 896 -23.99 7.18 16.82
CA SER A 896 -24.80 8.39 17.02
C SER A 896 -23.98 9.68 17.10
N VAL A 897 -22.71 9.64 17.55
CA VAL A 897 -21.89 10.83 17.81
C VAL A 897 -21.58 11.69 16.58
N VAL A 898 -21.89 11.20 15.38
CA VAL A 898 -21.80 11.98 14.12
C VAL A 898 -22.71 13.21 14.11
N GLU A 899 -23.75 13.26 14.96
CA GLU A 899 -24.67 14.40 15.08
C GLU A 899 -24.07 15.62 15.81
N HIS A 900 -22.91 15.47 16.47
CA HIS A 900 -22.36 16.51 17.34
C HIS A 900 -21.34 17.44 16.63
N PRO A 901 -21.43 18.77 16.81
CA PRO A 901 -20.61 19.74 16.07
C PRO A 901 -19.13 19.77 16.49
N ASN A 902 -18.81 19.27 17.69
CA ASN A 902 -17.46 19.19 18.24
C ASN A 902 -16.78 17.82 17.98
N VAL A 903 -17.48 16.87 17.36
CA VAL A 903 -16.95 15.54 17.03
C VAL A 903 -16.39 15.55 15.61
N LEU A 904 -15.20 14.98 15.44
CA LEU A 904 -14.53 14.74 14.17
C LEU A 904 -14.52 13.24 13.91
N PRO A 905 -15.52 12.66 13.24
CA PRO A 905 -15.66 11.21 13.13
C PRO A 905 -14.79 10.60 12.02
N SER A 906 -14.07 9.53 12.35
CA SER A 906 -13.40 8.64 11.38
C SER A 906 -13.89 7.19 11.47
N SER A 907 -13.64 6.46 10.39
CA SER A 907 -13.74 5.01 10.32
C SER A 907 -12.36 4.38 10.16
N THR A 908 -12.25 3.12 10.58
CA THR A 908 -11.12 2.24 10.28
C THR A 908 -11.51 1.31 9.14
N ASN A 909 -10.56 0.63 8.49
CA ASN A 909 -10.79 0.15 7.13
C ASN A 909 -11.30 -1.29 6.90
N PRO A 910 -11.31 -2.25 7.85
CA PRO A 910 -11.84 -3.58 7.54
C PRO A 910 -13.36 -3.65 7.36
N THR A 911 -14.15 -2.80 8.04
CA THR A 911 -15.61 -2.73 7.84
C THR A 911 -16.00 -2.16 6.46
N ARG A 912 -15.02 -1.65 5.68
CA ARG A 912 -15.26 -0.75 4.54
C ARG A 912 -15.11 -1.45 3.18
N PRO A 913 -16.10 -1.34 2.28
CA PRO A 913 -17.52 -1.25 2.59
C PRO A 913 -18.04 -2.56 3.22
N PHE A 914 -19.32 -2.59 3.59
CA PHE A 914 -19.96 -3.82 4.04
C PHE A 914 -20.03 -4.87 2.89
N THR A 915 -19.49 -6.06 3.13
CA THR A 915 -19.44 -7.20 2.19
C THR A 915 -19.88 -8.49 2.88
N MET A 916 -20.16 -9.54 2.11
CA MET A 916 -20.59 -10.85 2.64
C MET A 916 -19.66 -11.43 3.70
N ASN A 917 -18.33 -11.25 3.56
CA ASN A 917 -17.35 -11.79 4.51
C ASN A 917 -17.06 -10.86 5.70
N THR A 918 -17.63 -9.64 5.73
CA THR A 918 -17.24 -8.62 6.72
C THR A 918 -17.53 -9.08 8.15
N LEU A 919 -18.71 -9.65 8.43
CA LEU A 919 -19.10 -10.03 9.79
C LEU A 919 -18.25 -11.19 10.34
N ASP A 920 -18.10 -12.26 9.55
CA ASP A 920 -17.34 -13.45 9.91
C ASP A 920 -15.86 -13.13 10.18
N GLU A 921 -15.25 -12.26 9.37
CA GLU A 921 -13.87 -11.80 9.58
C GLU A 921 -13.72 -11.06 10.91
N HIS A 922 -14.66 -10.18 11.24
CA HIS A 922 -14.54 -9.27 12.38
C HIS A 922 -14.72 -9.97 13.73
N LEU A 923 -15.56 -11.01 13.81
CA LEU A 923 -15.78 -11.74 15.05
C LEU A 923 -14.46 -12.37 15.56
N ASP A 924 -13.76 -13.12 14.70
CA ASP A 924 -12.48 -13.74 15.08
C ASP A 924 -11.34 -12.71 15.23
N MET A 925 -11.34 -11.66 14.42
CA MET A 925 -10.35 -10.57 14.53
C MET A 925 -10.44 -9.85 15.87
N LEU A 926 -11.65 -9.48 16.30
CA LEU A 926 -11.91 -8.80 17.58
C LEU A 926 -11.45 -9.67 18.75
N MET A 927 -11.78 -10.97 18.74
CA MET A 927 -11.37 -11.89 19.81
C MET A 927 -9.85 -12.00 19.94
N VAL A 928 -9.10 -12.00 18.83
CA VAL A 928 -7.64 -12.01 18.86
C VAL A 928 -7.07 -10.68 19.37
N CYS A 929 -7.55 -9.54 18.86
CA CYS A 929 -7.02 -8.22 19.22
C CYS A 929 -7.23 -7.89 20.71
N HIS A 930 -8.45 -8.12 21.24
CA HIS A 930 -8.77 -7.88 22.65
C HIS A 930 -8.41 -9.04 23.60
N HIS A 931 -7.66 -10.05 23.10
CA HIS A 931 -7.16 -11.19 23.89
C HIS A 931 -8.28 -11.99 24.59
N LEU A 932 -9.45 -12.08 23.96
CA LEU A 932 -10.67 -12.70 24.47
C LEU A 932 -10.63 -14.24 24.37
N SER A 933 -11.46 -14.90 25.17
CA SER A 933 -11.54 -16.36 25.24
C SER A 933 -12.89 -16.90 24.76
N LYS A 934 -12.87 -17.70 23.69
CA LYS A 934 -14.03 -18.52 23.25
C LYS A 934 -14.56 -19.51 24.31
N ASN A 935 -13.91 -19.62 25.48
CA ASN A 935 -14.33 -20.43 26.62
C ASN A 935 -15.04 -19.62 27.72
N ILE A 936 -15.20 -18.30 27.55
CA ILE A 936 -15.89 -17.40 28.47
C ILE A 936 -17.14 -16.87 27.74
N PRO A 937 -18.36 -17.23 28.16
CA PRO A 937 -19.59 -16.78 27.50
C PRO A 937 -19.73 -15.25 27.46
N GLU A 938 -19.24 -14.57 28.49
CA GLU A 938 -19.25 -13.11 28.59
C GLU A 938 -18.33 -12.44 27.54
N ASP A 939 -17.17 -13.04 27.23
CA ASP A 939 -16.25 -12.57 26.19
C ASP A 939 -16.84 -12.72 24.77
N VAL A 940 -17.57 -13.82 24.55
CA VAL A 940 -18.26 -14.08 23.27
C VAL A 940 -19.43 -13.12 23.08
N ALA A 941 -20.28 -12.96 24.10
CA ALA A 941 -21.40 -12.00 24.07
C ALA A 941 -20.92 -10.55 23.89
N PHE A 942 -19.76 -10.18 24.44
CA PHE A 942 -19.12 -8.88 24.18
C PHE A 942 -18.75 -8.72 22.69
N ALA A 943 -18.10 -9.72 22.09
CA ALA A 943 -17.76 -9.69 20.67
C ALA A 943 -19.01 -9.64 19.76
N GLU A 944 -20.03 -10.45 20.06
CA GLU A 944 -21.34 -10.46 19.37
C GLU A 944 -22.07 -9.11 19.50
N SER A 945 -22.01 -8.43 20.65
CA SER A 945 -22.61 -7.10 20.83
C SER A 945 -21.91 -5.98 20.03
N ARG A 946 -20.65 -6.23 19.60
CA ARG A 946 -19.79 -5.24 18.97
C ARG A 946 -19.71 -5.38 17.44
N ILE A 947 -19.93 -6.58 16.89
CA ILE A 947 -19.97 -6.82 15.44
C ILE A 947 -21.43 -6.93 14.99
N ARG A 948 -21.94 -5.87 14.35
CA ARG A 948 -23.36 -5.71 13.99
C ARG A 948 -23.50 -5.40 12.50
N ALA A 949 -24.45 -6.02 11.81
CA ALA A 949 -24.67 -5.78 10.39
C ALA A 949 -25.22 -4.36 10.13
N GLU A 950 -26.09 -3.91 11.02
CA GLU A 950 -26.92 -2.73 10.91
C GLU A 950 -26.09 -1.44 10.98
N THR A 951 -25.14 -1.37 11.94
CA THR A 951 -24.23 -0.21 12.07
C THR A 951 -23.14 -0.22 10.99
N ILE A 952 -22.64 -1.39 10.58
CA ILE A 952 -21.66 -1.54 9.48
C ILE A 952 -22.27 -1.16 8.11
N ALA A 953 -23.55 -1.49 7.88
CA ALA A 953 -24.32 -1.02 6.73
C ALA A 953 -24.58 0.50 6.80
N ALA A 954 -24.99 1.01 7.97
CA ALA A 954 -25.21 2.44 8.16
C ALA A 954 -23.93 3.27 7.97
N GLU A 955 -22.76 2.73 8.29
CA GLU A 955 -21.47 3.37 8.06
C GLU A 955 -21.16 3.57 6.55
N ASP A 956 -21.63 2.68 5.66
CA ASP A 956 -21.58 2.94 4.20
C ASP A 956 -22.39 4.20 3.85
N VAL A 957 -23.62 4.30 4.34
CA VAL A 957 -24.55 5.40 4.06
C VAL A 957 -24.07 6.72 4.67
N LEU A 958 -23.58 6.71 5.92
CA LEU A 958 -23.08 7.88 6.63
C LEU A 958 -21.75 8.39 6.02
N HIS A 959 -20.95 7.53 5.39
CA HIS A 959 -19.83 8.00 4.57
C HIS A 959 -20.30 8.74 3.30
N ASP A 960 -21.29 8.22 2.57
CA ASP A 960 -21.75 8.81 1.30
C ASP A 960 -22.55 10.10 1.51
N LEU A 961 -23.30 10.17 2.62
CA LEU A 961 -23.95 11.39 3.13
C LEU A 961 -22.93 12.47 3.53
N GLY A 962 -21.71 12.08 3.91
CA GLY A 962 -20.72 12.98 4.49
C GLY A 962 -20.90 13.23 6.00
N ALA A 963 -21.59 12.33 6.70
CA ALA A 963 -21.70 12.35 8.17
C ALA A 963 -20.46 11.73 8.86
N ILE A 964 -19.73 10.82 8.20
CA ILE A 964 -18.41 10.36 8.66
C ILE A 964 -17.31 10.95 7.79
N SER A 965 -16.41 11.70 8.44
CA SER A 965 -15.55 12.71 7.80
C SER A 965 -14.18 12.22 7.37
N MET A 966 -13.70 11.10 7.91
CA MET A 966 -12.33 10.62 7.74
C MET A 966 -12.26 9.09 7.57
N MET A 967 -11.18 8.63 6.95
CA MET A 967 -10.81 7.22 6.76
C MET A 967 -9.39 6.99 7.31
N SER A 968 -9.17 5.87 8.00
CA SER A 968 -7.90 5.49 8.62
C SER A 968 -7.73 3.96 8.59
N SER A 969 -6.58 3.41 8.98
CA SER A 969 -6.39 1.94 8.95
C SER A 969 -6.83 1.20 10.21
N ASP A 970 -6.26 1.54 11.38
CA ASP A 970 -6.10 0.70 12.59
C ASP A 970 -4.97 -0.35 12.47
N SER A 971 -3.77 0.11 12.05
CA SER A 971 -2.75 -0.76 11.42
C SER A 971 -2.30 -1.97 12.25
N GLN A 972 -2.71 -3.17 11.83
CA GLN A 972 -2.49 -4.47 12.49
C GLN A 972 -3.20 -4.64 13.85
N ALA A 973 -4.15 -3.77 14.20
CA ALA A 973 -4.90 -3.77 15.45
C ALA A 973 -6.42 -3.69 15.20
N MET A 974 -6.93 -4.54 14.30
CA MET A 974 -8.21 -4.41 13.59
C MET A 974 -8.19 -3.50 12.35
N GLY A 975 -7.09 -3.53 11.58
CA GLY A 975 -6.91 -2.63 10.43
C GLY A 975 -5.70 -2.87 9.53
N ARG A 976 -5.71 -2.27 8.33
CA ARG A 976 -4.78 -2.56 7.22
C ARG A 976 -4.13 -1.30 6.63
N CYS A 977 -2.90 -0.96 7.04
CA CYS A 977 -2.21 0.29 6.61
C CYS A 977 -2.11 0.50 5.09
N GLY A 978 -1.95 -0.57 4.31
CA GLY A 978 -1.91 -0.52 2.84
C GLY A 978 -3.25 -0.27 2.14
N GLU A 979 -4.39 -0.25 2.86
CA GLU A 979 -5.72 -0.28 2.23
C GLU A 979 -6.59 0.97 2.47
N VAL A 980 -6.13 2.00 3.19
CA VAL A 980 -6.96 3.20 3.50
C VAL A 980 -7.50 3.88 2.22
N ILE A 981 -6.66 4.04 1.20
CA ILE A 981 -7.04 4.63 -0.09
C ILE A 981 -7.94 3.68 -0.88
N LEU A 982 -7.57 2.40 -0.97
CA LEU A 982 -8.35 1.35 -1.63
C LEU A 982 -9.80 1.30 -1.12
N ARG A 983 -9.94 1.15 0.20
CA ARG A 983 -11.22 0.98 0.91
C ARG A 983 -12.10 2.23 0.82
N THR A 984 -11.49 3.42 0.76
CA THR A 984 -12.19 4.66 0.43
C THR A 984 -12.90 4.55 -0.94
N TRP A 985 -12.19 4.12 -1.98
CA TRP A 985 -12.73 4.03 -3.32
C TRP A 985 -13.69 2.85 -3.52
N ASN A 986 -13.49 1.73 -2.80
CA ASN A 986 -14.48 0.65 -2.73
C ASN A 986 -15.81 1.13 -2.10
N THR A 987 -15.74 1.93 -1.04
CA THR A 987 -16.92 2.48 -0.36
C THR A 987 -17.68 3.47 -1.25
N ALA A 988 -16.96 4.36 -1.95
CA ALA A 988 -17.55 5.28 -2.93
C ALA A 988 -18.20 4.53 -4.10
N HIS A 989 -17.55 3.47 -4.59
CA HIS A 989 -18.05 2.61 -5.67
C HIS A 989 -19.35 1.89 -5.29
N LYS A 990 -19.38 1.21 -4.12
CA LYS A 990 -20.55 0.47 -3.64
C LYS A 990 -21.74 1.42 -3.45
N ASN A 991 -21.52 2.56 -2.79
CA ASN A 991 -22.58 3.55 -2.61
C ASN A 991 -23.11 4.07 -3.94
N LYS A 992 -22.26 4.30 -4.96
CA LYS A 992 -22.76 4.61 -6.30
C LYS A 992 -23.59 3.47 -6.91
N ALA A 993 -23.16 2.21 -6.75
CA ALA A 993 -23.84 1.05 -7.31
C ALA A 993 -25.24 0.83 -6.70
N GLN A 994 -25.39 0.99 -5.39
CA GLN A 994 -26.65 0.77 -4.67
C GLN A 994 -27.54 2.02 -4.59
N ARG A 995 -26.96 3.23 -4.51
CA ARG A 995 -27.69 4.48 -4.22
C ARG A 995 -27.75 5.46 -5.40
N GLY A 996 -27.08 5.15 -6.52
CA GLY A 996 -27.01 6.03 -7.69
C GLY A 996 -26.03 7.20 -7.53
N PRO A 997 -26.08 8.23 -8.39
CA PRO A 997 -25.30 9.46 -8.20
C PRO A 997 -25.72 10.19 -6.90
N LEU A 998 -24.84 11.06 -6.38
CA LEU A 998 -25.25 12.02 -5.36
C LEU A 998 -26.13 13.12 -5.97
N LYS A 999 -26.95 13.81 -5.16
CA LYS A 999 -27.82 14.91 -5.61
C LYS A 999 -27.05 16.05 -6.27
N GLU A 1000 -25.81 16.24 -5.83
CA GLU A 1000 -24.86 17.22 -6.35
C GLU A 1000 -24.18 16.79 -7.67
N ASP A 1001 -24.23 15.49 -8.00
CA ASP A 1001 -23.72 14.87 -9.23
C ASP A 1001 -24.85 14.48 -10.22
N GLU A 1002 -26.12 14.47 -9.80
CA GLU A 1002 -27.31 14.16 -10.61
C GLU A 1002 -27.36 15.00 -11.91
N GLY A 1003 -27.68 14.34 -13.03
CA GLY A 1003 -27.73 14.97 -14.35
C GLY A 1003 -26.38 15.44 -14.92
N THR A 1004 -25.29 15.47 -14.13
CA THR A 1004 -23.99 15.92 -14.62
C THR A 1004 -23.32 14.90 -15.55
N GLY A 1005 -23.56 13.60 -15.35
CA GLY A 1005 -22.84 12.52 -16.03
C GLY A 1005 -21.39 12.34 -15.56
N ALA A 1006 -21.08 12.77 -14.33
CA ALA A 1006 -19.83 12.53 -13.62
C ALA A 1006 -20.12 12.31 -12.12
N ASP A 1007 -19.09 12.02 -11.33
CA ASP A 1007 -19.16 11.79 -9.87
C ASP A 1007 -18.21 12.76 -9.13
N ASN A 1008 -18.03 13.97 -9.65
CA ASN A 1008 -17.03 14.92 -9.16
C ASN A 1008 -17.24 15.29 -7.69
N PHE A 1009 -18.50 15.45 -7.27
CA PHE A 1009 -18.82 15.80 -5.90
C PHE A 1009 -18.62 14.61 -4.95
N ARG A 1010 -19.03 13.39 -5.33
CA ARG A 1010 -18.70 12.16 -4.59
C ARG A 1010 -17.19 11.95 -4.48
N VAL A 1011 -16.44 12.14 -5.57
CA VAL A 1011 -14.97 12.00 -5.58
C VAL A 1011 -14.31 13.02 -4.66
N LYS A 1012 -14.76 14.29 -4.65
CA LYS A 1012 -14.31 15.32 -3.69
C LYS A 1012 -14.68 14.97 -2.24
N ARG A 1013 -15.89 14.45 -2.00
CA ARG A 1013 -16.33 13.96 -0.68
C ARG A 1013 -15.44 12.84 -0.17
N TYR A 1014 -15.08 11.87 -1.01
CA TYR A 1014 -14.30 10.71 -0.58
C TYR A 1014 -12.79 10.96 -0.51
N ILE A 1015 -12.17 11.69 -1.46
CA ILE A 1015 -10.73 12.01 -1.35
C ILE A 1015 -10.42 12.84 -0.10
N SER A 1016 -11.34 13.72 0.31
CA SER A 1016 -11.20 14.53 1.53
C SER A 1016 -11.01 13.68 2.79
N LYS A 1017 -11.57 12.45 2.82
CA LYS A 1017 -11.57 11.56 4.00
C LYS A 1017 -10.17 11.07 4.38
N TYR A 1018 -9.24 10.89 3.43
CA TYR A 1018 -7.88 10.43 3.68
C TYR A 1018 -6.79 11.48 3.39
N THR A 1019 -7.17 12.71 3.03
CA THR A 1019 -6.24 13.79 2.68
C THR A 1019 -6.42 15.01 3.59
N ILE A 1020 -7.37 15.89 3.30
CA ILE A 1020 -7.49 17.19 3.98
C ILE A 1020 -8.18 17.09 5.34
N ASN A 1021 -9.17 16.21 5.51
CA ASN A 1021 -9.91 16.12 6.78
C ASN A 1021 -9.04 15.58 7.93
N PRO A 1022 -8.24 14.50 7.74
CA PRO A 1022 -7.23 14.10 8.72
C PRO A 1022 -6.23 15.23 9.02
N ALA A 1023 -5.77 15.95 7.99
CA ALA A 1023 -4.84 17.06 8.16
C ALA A 1023 -5.45 18.23 8.95
N ILE A 1024 -6.74 18.55 8.76
CA ILE A 1024 -7.45 19.58 9.56
C ILE A 1024 -7.64 19.10 10.99
N ALA A 1025 -8.14 17.88 11.18
CA ALA A 1025 -8.41 17.31 12.52
C ALA A 1025 -7.17 17.24 13.40
N GLN A 1026 -5.97 17.05 12.82
CA GLN A 1026 -4.70 16.93 13.55
C GLN A 1026 -3.83 18.20 13.50
N GLY A 1027 -4.36 19.33 13.00
CA GLY A 1027 -3.63 20.61 12.97
C GLY A 1027 -2.47 20.70 11.96
N MET A 1028 -2.36 19.73 11.05
CA MET A 1028 -1.25 19.58 10.07
C MET A 1028 -1.60 20.15 8.67
N SER A 1029 -2.87 20.49 8.41
CA SER A 1029 -3.40 20.99 7.12
C SER A 1029 -2.71 22.23 6.56
N HIS A 1030 -1.92 22.91 7.38
CA HIS A 1030 -1.13 24.08 7.02
C HIS A 1030 0.18 23.74 6.27
N LEU A 1031 0.58 22.46 6.20
CA LEU A 1031 1.70 21.98 5.36
C LEU A 1031 1.37 20.75 4.52
N ILE A 1032 0.32 19.98 4.83
CA ILE A 1032 -0.02 18.72 4.13
C ILE A 1032 -1.53 18.58 3.85
N GLY A 1033 -1.91 17.49 3.18
CA GLY A 1033 -3.30 17.05 3.05
C GLY A 1033 -4.04 17.50 1.79
N SER A 1034 -3.38 18.18 0.85
CA SER A 1034 -3.98 18.60 -0.43
C SER A 1034 -2.96 19.13 -1.43
N VAL A 1035 -3.34 19.19 -2.70
CA VAL A 1035 -2.56 19.77 -3.81
C VAL A 1035 -2.79 21.29 -3.86
N GLU A 1036 -2.29 22.01 -2.85
CA GLU A 1036 -2.45 23.46 -2.70
C GLU A 1036 -1.10 24.18 -2.59
N VAL A 1037 -1.02 25.40 -3.12
CA VAL A 1037 0.19 26.24 -3.09
C VAL A 1037 0.60 26.58 -1.65
N GLY A 1038 1.91 26.49 -1.37
CA GLY A 1038 2.51 26.72 -0.05
C GLY A 1038 2.62 25.47 0.82
N LYS A 1039 1.99 24.36 0.45
CA LYS A 1039 2.11 23.06 1.14
C LYS A 1039 3.33 22.28 0.66
N LEU A 1040 3.74 21.23 1.39
CA LEU A 1040 4.74 20.28 0.92
C LEU A 1040 4.31 19.66 -0.42
N ALA A 1041 5.26 19.44 -1.32
CA ALA A 1041 5.07 18.60 -2.50
C ALA A 1041 5.10 17.10 -2.13
N ASP A 1042 4.18 16.70 -1.25
CA ASP A 1042 3.87 15.33 -0.86
C ASP A 1042 2.76 14.81 -1.78
N LEU A 1043 3.17 14.33 -2.96
CA LEU A 1043 2.28 14.06 -4.10
C LEU A 1043 2.36 12.59 -4.51
N VAL A 1044 1.26 12.04 -4.99
CA VAL A 1044 1.18 10.66 -5.51
C VAL A 1044 0.68 10.68 -6.94
N ILE A 1045 1.42 9.99 -7.81
CA ILE A 1045 1.18 9.95 -9.26
C ILE A 1045 0.67 8.56 -9.62
N TRP A 1046 -0.50 8.51 -10.27
CA TRP A 1046 -1.23 7.30 -10.61
C TRP A 1046 -1.40 7.17 -12.12
N TYR A 1047 -1.36 5.93 -12.64
CA TYR A 1047 -2.05 5.67 -13.90
C TYR A 1047 -3.55 5.67 -13.62
N PRO A 1048 -4.41 6.24 -14.50
CA PRO A 1048 -5.86 6.16 -14.33
C PRO A 1048 -6.37 4.72 -14.15
N SER A 1049 -5.69 3.75 -14.77
CA SER A 1049 -6.01 2.32 -14.68
C SER A 1049 -5.67 1.69 -13.33
N THR A 1050 -4.72 2.24 -12.55
CA THR A 1050 -4.29 1.74 -11.23
C THR A 1050 -4.60 2.71 -10.08
N PHE A 1051 -5.42 3.73 -10.35
CA PHE A 1051 -5.89 4.67 -9.35
C PHE A 1051 -6.60 3.95 -8.20
N GLY A 1052 -6.23 4.28 -6.96
CA GLY A 1052 -6.78 3.68 -5.76
C GLY A 1052 -6.15 2.34 -5.34
N THR A 1053 -5.34 1.68 -6.18
CA THR A 1053 -4.64 0.43 -5.83
C THR A 1053 -3.14 0.59 -5.73
N LYS A 1054 -2.49 0.99 -6.84
CA LYS A 1054 -1.04 0.93 -7.00
C LYS A 1054 -0.55 2.19 -7.73
N PRO A 1055 0.00 3.18 -7.02
CA PRO A 1055 0.56 4.38 -7.64
C PRO A 1055 1.81 4.04 -8.44
N ALA A 1056 2.15 4.90 -9.39
CA ALA A 1056 3.37 4.82 -10.20
C ALA A 1056 4.58 5.42 -9.46
N GLN A 1057 4.40 6.57 -8.81
CA GLN A 1057 5.43 7.30 -8.06
C GLN A 1057 4.82 7.99 -6.84
N ILE A 1058 5.58 8.05 -5.74
CA ILE A 1058 5.27 8.82 -4.53
C ILE A 1058 6.40 9.82 -4.30
N LEU A 1059 6.06 11.07 -4.03
CA LEU A 1059 6.98 12.16 -3.71
C LEU A 1059 6.87 12.55 -2.23
N LYS A 1060 8.00 12.95 -1.63
CA LYS A 1060 8.09 13.59 -0.32
C LYS A 1060 8.91 14.87 -0.44
N SER A 1061 8.31 16.00 -0.09
CA SER A 1061 8.87 17.35 -0.33
C SER A 1061 9.51 17.48 -1.73
N GLY A 1062 8.78 17.04 -2.77
CA GLY A 1062 9.23 17.11 -4.16
C GLY A 1062 10.15 15.98 -4.64
N MET A 1063 10.85 15.29 -3.75
CA MET A 1063 11.74 14.18 -4.14
C MET A 1063 10.97 12.86 -4.24
N ILE A 1064 11.19 12.08 -5.31
CA ILE A 1064 10.61 10.74 -5.44
C ILE A 1064 11.15 9.84 -4.30
N VAL A 1065 10.24 9.36 -3.46
CA VAL A 1065 10.53 8.53 -2.28
C VAL A 1065 10.37 7.04 -2.57
N ALA A 1066 9.42 6.68 -3.44
CA ALA A 1066 9.19 5.33 -3.90
C ALA A 1066 8.53 5.35 -5.30
N SER A 1067 8.75 4.30 -6.09
CA SER A 1067 8.12 4.16 -7.41
C SER A 1067 8.03 2.70 -7.86
N GLN A 1068 7.08 2.41 -8.75
CA GLN A 1068 7.10 1.18 -9.54
C GLN A 1068 8.34 1.21 -10.44
N MET A 1069 9.20 0.20 -10.31
CA MET A 1069 10.49 0.14 -11.00
C MET A 1069 10.88 -1.31 -11.30
N GLY A 1070 11.35 -1.51 -12.53
CA GLY A 1070 11.84 -2.77 -13.08
C GLY A 1070 13.15 -3.30 -12.50
N ASP A 1071 13.74 -4.27 -13.20
CA ASP A 1071 15.08 -4.82 -12.94
C ASP A 1071 16.14 -3.68 -12.84
N PRO A 1072 16.81 -3.50 -11.69
CA PRO A 1072 17.84 -2.47 -11.53
C PRO A 1072 19.08 -2.63 -12.42
N ASN A 1073 19.25 -3.78 -13.08
CA ASN A 1073 20.30 -4.05 -14.07
C ASN A 1073 19.81 -3.87 -15.52
N GLY A 1074 18.51 -3.69 -15.75
CA GLY A 1074 17.94 -3.58 -17.09
C GLY A 1074 18.40 -2.33 -17.84
N SER A 1075 18.49 -2.39 -19.17
CA SER A 1075 18.84 -1.23 -20.01
C SER A 1075 17.85 -0.07 -19.93
N ILE A 1076 16.61 -0.34 -19.49
CA ILE A 1076 15.53 0.63 -19.25
C ILE A 1076 14.71 0.25 -18.00
N PRO A 1077 14.16 1.22 -17.23
CA PRO A 1077 13.58 0.97 -15.90
C PRO A 1077 12.21 0.25 -15.90
N THR A 1078 11.72 -0.17 -17.06
CA THR A 1078 10.42 -0.82 -17.30
C THR A 1078 10.51 -2.35 -17.49
N ILE A 1079 11.72 -2.91 -17.44
CA ILE A 1079 11.98 -4.35 -17.58
C ILE A 1079 11.49 -5.13 -16.35
N GLN A 1080 10.77 -6.22 -16.55
CA GLN A 1080 10.21 -7.02 -15.47
C GLN A 1080 11.29 -7.73 -14.62
N PRO A 1081 11.10 -7.87 -13.28
CA PRO A 1081 9.92 -7.49 -12.50
C PRO A 1081 9.83 -5.99 -12.16
N VAL A 1082 8.69 -5.40 -12.51
CA VAL A 1082 8.26 -4.09 -12.02
C VAL A 1082 7.58 -4.25 -10.67
N ILE A 1083 8.18 -3.70 -9.62
CA ILE A 1083 7.64 -3.70 -8.25
C ILE A 1083 7.84 -2.32 -7.62
N MET A 1084 7.12 -2.04 -6.52
CA MET A 1084 7.35 -0.81 -5.75
C MET A 1084 8.71 -0.87 -5.06
N ARG A 1085 9.58 0.11 -5.31
CA ARG A 1085 10.93 0.21 -4.71
C ARG A 1085 11.15 1.59 -4.11
N ARG A 1086 11.83 1.65 -2.95
CA ARG A 1086 12.33 2.91 -2.38
C ARG A 1086 13.31 3.58 -3.34
N GLN A 1087 13.18 4.90 -3.49
CA GLN A 1087 13.99 5.74 -4.37
C GLN A 1087 14.85 6.72 -3.55
N PHE A 1088 15.66 7.55 -4.22
CA PHE A 1088 16.65 8.42 -3.56
C PHE A 1088 16.09 9.33 -2.45
N GLY A 1089 14.84 9.83 -2.59
CA GLY A 1089 14.19 10.62 -1.54
C GLY A 1089 14.02 9.87 -0.21
N ALA A 1090 13.90 8.54 -0.22
CA ALA A 1090 13.77 7.72 0.99
C ALA A 1090 15.03 7.72 1.87
N PHE A 1091 16.16 8.18 1.35
CA PHE A 1091 17.44 8.26 2.06
C PHE A 1091 17.78 9.69 2.51
N VAL A 1092 16.85 10.65 2.34
CA VAL A 1092 17.00 12.06 2.71
C VAL A 1092 15.95 12.43 3.78
N PRO A 1093 16.27 12.31 5.09
CA PRO A 1093 15.27 12.49 6.17
C PRO A 1093 14.54 13.83 6.18
N SER A 1094 15.20 14.91 5.73
CA SER A 1094 14.64 16.26 5.66
C SER A 1094 13.51 16.43 4.64
N THR A 1095 13.27 15.46 3.76
CA THR A 1095 12.07 15.41 2.89
C THR A 1095 10.76 15.16 3.64
N SER A 1096 10.85 14.85 4.94
CA SER A 1096 9.74 14.41 5.77
C SER A 1096 9.75 15.06 7.15
N ILE A 1097 8.56 15.26 7.70
CA ILE A 1097 8.34 15.93 8.98
C ILE A 1097 8.24 14.92 10.14
N MET A 1098 8.80 15.28 11.29
CA MET A 1098 8.43 14.79 12.61
C MET A 1098 7.51 15.82 13.26
N TRP A 1099 6.25 15.48 13.42
CA TRP A 1099 5.23 16.32 14.05
C TRP A 1099 5.23 16.14 15.56
N VAL A 1100 5.23 17.26 16.29
CA VAL A 1100 5.24 17.30 17.76
C VAL A 1100 4.30 18.39 18.28
N SER A 1101 4.12 18.51 19.59
CA SER A 1101 3.49 19.69 20.20
C SER A 1101 4.40 20.93 20.11
N GLN A 1102 3.79 22.12 20.03
CA GLN A 1102 4.52 23.39 20.13
C GLN A 1102 5.35 23.47 21.42
N ALA A 1103 4.79 23.01 22.55
CA ALA A 1103 5.48 23.01 23.85
C ALA A 1103 6.77 22.17 23.87
N SER A 1104 6.87 21.09 23.08
CA SER A 1104 8.11 20.30 22.99
C SER A 1104 9.24 21.04 22.26
N ILE A 1105 8.87 21.92 21.31
CA ILE A 1105 9.79 22.83 20.61
C ILE A 1105 10.19 23.98 21.55
N ASP A 1106 9.23 24.59 22.24
CA ASP A 1106 9.44 25.74 23.14
C ASP A 1106 10.29 25.37 24.37
N ASP A 1107 10.07 24.19 24.96
CA ASP A 1107 10.88 23.66 26.07
C ASP A 1107 12.31 23.23 25.62
N GLY A 1108 12.59 23.22 24.32
CA GLY A 1108 13.88 22.76 23.76
C GLY A 1108 14.08 21.23 23.81
N ILE A 1109 13.02 20.46 24.10
CA ILE A 1109 13.11 19.03 24.42
C ILE A 1109 13.34 18.20 23.17
N VAL A 1110 12.55 18.38 22.10
CA VAL A 1110 12.71 17.59 20.86
C VAL A 1110 14.06 17.85 20.18
N GLN A 1111 14.59 19.06 20.27
CA GLN A 1111 15.91 19.42 19.74
C GLN A 1111 17.04 18.63 20.45
N SER A 1112 16.87 18.28 21.73
CA SER A 1112 17.81 17.42 22.47
C SER A 1112 17.86 15.96 21.97
N TYR A 1113 16.95 15.57 21.06
CA TYR A 1113 16.88 14.21 20.52
C TYR A 1113 17.77 14.04 19.27
N GLY A 1114 18.27 15.12 18.66
CA GLY A 1114 19.27 15.08 17.59
C GLY A 1114 18.77 14.52 16.26
N LEU A 1115 17.53 14.86 15.89
CA LEU A 1115 16.83 14.37 14.70
C LEU A 1115 17.41 14.97 13.40
N LYS A 1116 17.27 14.23 12.30
CA LYS A 1116 17.60 14.65 10.93
C LYS A 1116 16.37 15.05 10.12
N LYS A 1117 15.17 14.58 10.50
CA LYS A 1117 13.90 15.07 9.98
C LYS A 1117 13.72 16.56 10.27
N ARG A 1118 12.94 17.22 9.42
CA ARG A 1118 12.33 18.51 9.75
C ARG A 1118 11.38 18.31 10.94
N VAL A 1119 11.39 19.20 11.93
CA VAL A 1119 10.47 19.15 13.07
C VAL A 1119 9.47 20.29 12.94
N GLU A 1120 8.17 20.01 13.11
CA GLU A 1120 7.10 21.01 13.04
C GLU A 1120 6.05 20.78 14.13
N ALA A 1121 5.37 21.86 14.52
CA ALA A 1121 4.31 21.82 15.52
C ALA A 1121 2.92 21.55 14.90
N VAL A 1122 2.12 20.69 15.53
CA VAL A 1122 0.66 20.70 15.34
C VAL A 1122 0.08 22.00 15.89
N ARG A 1123 -1.00 22.52 15.27
CA ARG A 1123 -1.65 23.78 15.67
C ARG A 1123 -3.09 23.91 15.16
N ASN A 1124 -3.91 24.66 15.88
CA ASN A 1124 -5.36 24.83 15.70
C ASN A 1124 -6.18 23.54 15.87
N CYS A 1125 -5.71 22.60 16.70
CA CYS A 1125 -6.39 21.32 16.96
C CYS A 1125 -7.69 21.48 17.76
N ARG A 1126 -7.84 22.60 18.49
CA ARG A 1126 -8.96 22.83 19.43
C ARG A 1126 -10.05 23.78 18.91
N ASN A 1127 -9.80 24.47 17.80
CA ASN A 1127 -10.72 25.46 17.21
C ASN A 1127 -11.46 24.94 15.97
N VAL A 1128 -11.33 23.64 15.67
CA VAL A 1128 -12.01 22.94 14.55
C VAL A 1128 -13.15 22.06 15.06
N GLY A 1129 -14.19 21.91 14.25
CA GLY A 1129 -15.33 21.03 14.49
C GLY A 1129 -15.85 20.39 13.20
N LYS A 1130 -16.99 19.70 13.26
CA LYS A 1130 -17.57 18.96 12.14
C LYS A 1130 -17.73 19.81 10.87
N LYS A 1131 -18.19 21.06 11.05
CA LYS A 1131 -18.33 22.10 10.01
C LYS A 1131 -17.05 22.37 9.17
N ASP A 1132 -15.87 22.06 9.71
CA ASP A 1132 -14.59 22.40 9.07
C ASP A 1132 -14.08 21.28 8.15
N MET A 1133 -14.68 20.08 8.26
CA MET A 1133 -14.41 18.89 7.47
C MET A 1133 -14.95 19.06 6.03
N LYS A 1134 -14.06 19.15 5.06
CA LYS A 1134 -14.39 19.42 3.65
C LYS A 1134 -15.28 18.32 3.10
N PHE A 1135 -16.40 18.73 2.50
CA PHE A 1135 -17.45 17.88 1.92
C PHE A 1135 -18.09 16.86 2.88
N ASN A 1136 -17.79 16.92 4.18
CA ASN A 1136 -18.16 15.91 5.17
C ASN A 1136 -18.50 16.53 6.54
N ASP A 1137 -19.33 17.57 6.48
CA ASP A 1137 -19.75 18.44 7.57
C ASP A 1137 -21.20 18.15 8.06
N VAL A 1138 -21.87 17.16 7.47
CA VAL A 1138 -23.28 16.84 7.74
C VAL A 1138 -23.44 16.26 9.15
N MET A 1139 -24.43 16.77 9.90
CA MET A 1139 -24.78 16.33 11.25
C MET A 1139 -26.25 15.89 11.24
N PRO A 1140 -26.56 14.68 10.73
CA PRO A 1140 -27.93 14.16 10.81
C PRO A 1140 -28.26 13.88 12.27
N LYS A 1141 -29.52 14.08 12.67
CA LYS A 1141 -29.99 13.60 13.98
C LYS A 1141 -30.06 12.08 13.95
N MET A 1142 -29.42 11.42 14.91
CA MET A 1142 -29.33 9.96 14.91
C MET A 1142 -30.37 9.31 15.82
N ARG A 1143 -30.82 8.11 15.42
CA ARG A 1143 -31.36 7.09 16.31
C ARG A 1143 -30.67 5.76 16.00
N VAL A 1144 -30.33 5.03 17.05
CA VAL A 1144 -29.95 3.61 16.98
C VAL A 1144 -30.94 2.87 17.88
N ASP A 1145 -31.49 1.77 17.41
CA ASP A 1145 -32.39 0.95 18.21
C ASP A 1145 -31.60 0.03 19.17
N PRO A 1146 -31.90 0.01 20.49
CA PRO A 1146 -31.10 -0.74 21.46
C PRO A 1146 -31.35 -2.25 21.43
N GLU A 1147 -32.43 -2.73 20.78
CA GLU A 1147 -32.74 -4.16 20.68
C GLU A 1147 -32.51 -4.71 19.27
N SER A 1148 -32.76 -3.90 18.22
CA SER A 1148 -32.62 -4.32 16.81
C SER A 1148 -31.45 -3.68 16.06
N TYR A 1149 -30.67 -2.81 16.70
CA TYR A 1149 -29.50 -2.07 16.15
C TYR A 1149 -29.77 -1.21 14.90
N VAL A 1150 -31.03 -1.15 14.44
CA VAL A 1150 -31.50 -0.33 13.32
C VAL A 1150 -31.09 1.13 13.49
N VAL A 1151 -30.38 1.66 12.50
CA VAL A 1151 -29.87 3.03 12.48
C VAL A 1151 -30.72 3.91 11.57
N GLU A 1152 -31.14 5.06 12.10
CA GLU A 1152 -31.85 6.11 11.36
C GLU A 1152 -31.08 7.43 11.42
N ALA A 1153 -30.95 8.10 10.27
CA ALA A 1153 -30.41 9.45 10.13
C ALA A 1153 -31.53 10.40 9.69
N ASP A 1154 -31.83 11.42 10.49
CA ASP A 1154 -32.96 12.34 10.32
C ASP A 1154 -34.34 11.64 10.17
N GLY A 1155 -34.47 10.43 10.72
CA GLY A 1155 -35.67 9.58 10.60
C GLY A 1155 -35.75 8.77 9.31
N VAL A 1156 -34.67 8.69 8.54
CA VAL A 1156 -34.53 7.83 7.36
C VAL A 1156 -33.63 6.64 7.70
N LEU A 1157 -34.05 5.43 7.36
CA LEU A 1157 -33.29 4.19 7.58
C LEU A 1157 -31.95 4.20 6.82
N CYS A 1158 -30.87 3.87 7.53
CA CYS A 1158 -29.51 3.77 6.97
C CYS A 1158 -29.16 2.34 6.54
N GLU A 1159 -29.93 1.79 5.61
CA GLU A 1159 -29.72 0.45 5.03
C GLU A 1159 -28.71 0.44 3.86
N ALA A 1160 -27.96 -0.66 3.73
CA ALA A 1160 -27.11 -0.98 2.59
C ALA A 1160 -26.80 -2.49 2.57
N GLU A 1161 -27.24 -3.20 1.52
CA GLU A 1161 -26.94 -4.64 1.36
C GLU A 1161 -25.44 -4.93 1.34
N PRO A 1162 -24.96 -6.10 1.80
CA PRO A 1162 -23.58 -6.52 1.60
C PRO A 1162 -23.24 -6.62 0.10
N ALA A 1163 -22.01 -6.28 -0.27
CA ALA A 1163 -21.52 -6.51 -1.63
C ALA A 1163 -20.82 -7.88 -1.75
N ASP A 1164 -21.21 -8.68 -2.76
CA ASP A 1164 -20.55 -9.94 -3.12
C ASP A 1164 -19.18 -9.74 -3.78
N VAL A 1165 -19.08 -8.69 -4.60
CA VAL A 1165 -17.92 -8.37 -5.42
C VAL A 1165 -17.55 -6.89 -5.30
N LEU A 1166 -16.26 -6.60 -5.39
CA LEU A 1166 -15.73 -5.24 -5.38
C LEU A 1166 -14.64 -5.10 -6.46
N PRO A 1167 -14.61 -3.99 -7.22
CA PRO A 1167 -13.50 -3.66 -8.11
C PRO A 1167 -12.24 -3.39 -7.28
N LEU A 1168 -11.10 -3.19 -7.96
CA LEU A 1168 -9.83 -2.90 -7.31
C LEU A 1168 -9.25 -4.07 -6.48
N THR A 1169 -9.83 -5.27 -6.58
CA THR A 1169 -9.43 -6.49 -5.84
C THR A 1169 -8.62 -7.46 -6.73
N GLN A 1170 -9.18 -8.61 -7.13
CA GLN A 1170 -8.48 -9.71 -7.79
C GLN A 1170 -7.91 -9.36 -9.18
N ASP A 1171 -8.42 -8.32 -9.85
CA ASP A 1171 -7.80 -7.76 -11.07
C ASP A 1171 -6.38 -7.20 -10.84
N TYR A 1172 -6.06 -6.79 -9.61
CA TYR A 1172 -4.85 -6.02 -9.29
C TYR A 1172 -3.87 -6.76 -8.37
N PHE A 1173 -4.34 -7.67 -7.53
CA PHE A 1173 -3.54 -8.32 -6.49
C PHE A 1173 -3.32 -9.82 -6.77
N VAL A 1174 -2.17 -10.34 -6.36
CA VAL A 1174 -1.76 -11.74 -6.60
C VAL A 1174 -2.33 -12.70 -5.56
N TYR A 1175 -2.57 -12.18 -4.35
CA TYR A 1175 -3.17 -12.80 -3.19
C TYR A 1175 -4.11 -11.78 -2.55
#